data_AF-A0A078JJ21-F1
#
_entry.id   AF-A0A078JJ21-F1
#
_cell.length_a   1.000
_cell.length_b   1.000
_cell.length_c   1.000
_cell.angle_alpha   90.00
_cell.angle_beta   90.00
_cell.angle_gamma   90.00
#
_symmetry.space_group_name_H-M   'P 1'
#
loop_
_entity.id
_entity.type
_entity.pdbx_description
1 polymer ?
#
loop_
_entity_poly.entity_id
_entity_poly.type
_entity_poly.pdbx_seq_one_letter_code
_entity_poly.pdbx_strand_id
1 'polypeptide(L)'
;MDSLLLEDFGQKVDLTRRIREVLLNYPEGTTVLKELIQNADDAGATRVRLCLDRRAHRTDSLLSDSLAQWQGPSLLAYNDAVFTEEDFVSISRIGGSGKHGQAWKTGRFGVGFNSVYHLTDIPSFVSGKYVVLFDPQGAYLPNISAANPGKRIDFVGSSALSHYEDQFLPYCAFGCDMKTPFRGTLFRFPLRSPEQAGSSRLSRQAYFEDDISLMFDQLFEEGVFSLLFLKCVLSIEMYTWDAGDPEPKRLYSVSVSSPKDDTVWHRQAVLRLSKTSISGDREMDAFTLDFVSESEKGSQSKRRTDKFYIVQTMASSSSRIGSFAATASKEYDIHLLPWASVAACISDDSSENNFLKLGHAFCFLPLPVRTGLTVQVNGYFEVSSNRRGIWYGEDMDRSGKVRSAWNRLLLEDVVAPSFARLLLCLREVLDPRDSYFSLWPSGSFEAPWNILVEQIYKNVCNAPVLFSDLDGGKWVSPADAYLHDEEFSRSKELGDALLQLEMPIVCLPRPVFDMLLKHPSFFIPKVVTPDRVRSFLKGCKTLSTLKKSLKLVLLEYCLDDLTDDDVCTQASNLKLLPLANGDFGFFSASSEAVAYFICDELDHMLLQKAYDRVIDRNIPPGLYSRLFAIAESQTANLAIFGIQNLLQLFPRLVPAEWKYRTKISWHPDSNPDHPSSSWFVLFWQYLEKQCPILSLFRDWPILPSTSGYLYIISAQSKLINAEKLPDAVRNVLEKIGSKILNNNFKVVHSDLSSFVSDATYTGVLESVFDAASSDMDGVQSLIYNLNAEEKDELRSFLLDPKWHMGNQIGDLCLRICKILPIYRVYGETCTQESDYSDLVNPPKYLPPSDVPACLLGCEFILSSKSSEEDVLSRYYGIERMRKSNFYRQHVFNRIEVLQPEIRDQVMLSILQNLPQLCVEDRFLREELQNLEFVPTVNGPLKRPSLLYDPRNEELYALLEDSDCFPGSAFQKSAILDMLQGLGLRTTVSPETILESARLVERLMNMDLEKAHSRGKVLFSFLEVNAVKWLPDQSSEDDGAINRIFSRAATAFRPRNLTCNLVKFWNELKMICWCPVLVCAPFQTLPWPVVTSTVAPPKLVRPKTDMWLVSASMRIL
;
A
#
# COMPACT_ATOMS: atom_id res chain seq x y z
N MET A 1 -2.14 87.40 92.72
CA MET A 1 -1.78 87.31 91.29
C MET A 1 -0.68 86.29 91.24
N ASP A 2 -1.08 85.10 90.84
CA ASP A 2 -0.43 83.87 91.27
C ASP A 2 0.26 83.24 90.07
N SER A 3 1.32 82.48 90.31
CA SER A 3 2.07 81.83 89.24
C SER A 3 1.18 80.83 88.51
N LEU A 4 0.93 81.03 87.22
CA LEU A 4 0.24 80.08 86.35
C LEU A 4 0.99 78.74 86.35
N LEU A 5 0.36 77.72 86.91
CA LEU A 5 0.81 76.33 86.81
C LEU A 5 0.55 75.82 85.40
N LEU A 6 1.60 75.81 84.58
CA LEU A 6 1.65 75.12 83.30
C LEU A 6 2.49 73.86 83.47
N GLU A 7 1.96 72.71 83.04
CA GLU A 7 2.64 71.41 83.06
C GLU A 7 2.89 70.92 81.63
N ASP A 8 4.10 70.41 81.35
CA ASP A 8 4.47 69.86 80.05
C ASP A 8 3.81 68.48 79.81
N PHE A 9 2.64 68.50 79.17
CA PHE A 9 1.89 67.31 78.80
C PHE A 9 2.12 66.88 77.34
N GLY A 10 2.41 65.60 77.11
CA GLY A 10 2.64 65.05 75.77
C GLY A 10 2.85 63.53 75.75
N GLN A 11 2.81 62.95 74.55
CA GLN A 11 3.04 61.52 74.34
C GLN A 11 4.52 61.16 74.58
N LYS A 12 4.76 59.98 75.18
CA LYS A 12 6.10 59.48 75.54
C LYS A 12 6.28 58.06 74.99
N VAL A 13 7.46 57.74 74.45
CA VAL A 13 7.79 56.42 73.89
C VAL A 13 8.57 55.61 74.93
N ASP A 14 8.08 54.43 75.29
CA ASP A 14 8.78 53.46 76.12
C ASP A 14 9.74 52.62 75.24
N LEU A 15 11.04 52.72 75.53
CA LEU A 15 12.09 52.00 74.82
C LEU A 15 11.97 50.47 74.98
N THR A 16 11.62 49.99 76.17
CA THR A 16 11.48 48.55 76.46
C THR A 16 10.30 47.95 75.70
N ARG A 17 9.18 48.69 75.65
CA ARG A 17 8.04 48.36 74.80
C ARG A 17 8.44 48.36 73.32
N ARG A 18 9.19 49.36 72.86
CA ARG A 18 9.57 49.46 71.44
C ARG A 18 10.51 48.34 71.01
N ILE A 19 11.43 47.91 71.86
CA ILE A 19 12.26 46.72 71.63
C ILE A 19 11.38 45.47 71.56
N ARG A 20 10.45 45.29 72.50
CA ARG A 20 9.52 44.13 72.49
C ARG A 20 8.64 44.09 71.23
N GLU A 21 8.20 45.25 70.72
CA GLU A 21 7.49 45.35 69.43
C GLU A 21 8.36 44.89 68.24
N VAL A 22 9.68 45.12 68.28
CA VAL A 22 10.61 44.56 67.27
C VAL A 22 10.78 43.06 67.45
N LEU A 23 10.99 42.57 68.68
CA LEU A 23 11.14 41.13 68.97
C LEU A 23 9.92 40.30 68.56
N LEU A 24 8.70 40.84 68.72
CA LEU A 24 7.46 40.18 68.25
C LEU A 24 7.33 40.09 66.72
N ASN A 25 8.06 40.92 65.97
CA ASN A 25 8.06 40.89 64.51
C ASN A 25 9.26 40.13 63.92
N TYR A 26 10.40 40.09 64.61
CA TYR A 26 11.62 39.43 64.16
C TYR A 26 11.71 37.99 64.68
N PRO A 27 11.69 36.96 63.82
CA PRO A 27 11.73 35.58 64.26
C PRO A 27 13.02 35.23 65.02
N GLU A 28 12.87 34.42 66.05
CA GLU A 28 13.95 33.86 66.87
C GLU A 28 14.91 32.93 66.10
N GLY A 29 15.95 32.44 66.78
CA GLY A 29 16.94 31.52 66.21
C GLY A 29 17.99 32.21 65.32
N THR A 30 18.39 31.55 64.23
CA THR A 30 19.53 31.95 63.37
C THR A 30 19.41 33.36 62.77
N THR A 31 18.23 33.96 62.75
CA THR A 31 18.00 35.38 62.41
C THR A 31 18.96 36.31 63.15
N VAL A 32 19.20 36.09 64.44
CA VAL A 32 20.10 36.94 65.25
C VAL A 32 21.54 36.90 64.72
N LEU A 33 22.02 35.70 64.37
CA LEU A 33 23.35 35.49 63.81
C LEU A 33 23.47 36.11 62.40
N LYS A 34 22.42 35.97 61.59
CA LYS A 34 22.31 36.58 60.25
C LYS A 34 22.33 38.11 60.30
N GLU A 35 21.61 38.75 61.22
CA GLU A 35 21.70 40.20 61.41
C GLU A 35 23.10 40.64 61.87
N LEU A 36 23.79 39.87 62.73
CA LEU A 36 25.17 40.16 63.13
C LEU A 36 26.15 40.06 61.94
N ILE A 37 26.01 39.03 61.11
CA ILE A 37 26.79 38.86 59.86
C ILE A 37 26.52 40.03 58.88
N GLN A 38 25.25 40.42 58.69
CA GLN A 38 24.92 41.55 57.82
C GLN A 38 25.43 42.89 58.34
N ASN A 39 25.46 43.10 59.66
CA ASN A 39 26.04 44.30 60.25
C ASN A 39 27.56 44.36 60.05
N ALA A 40 28.27 43.22 60.11
CA ALA A 40 29.69 43.13 59.77
C ALA A 40 29.94 43.42 58.27
N ASP A 41 29.11 42.88 57.38
CA ASP A 41 29.19 43.13 55.94
C ASP A 41 28.90 44.60 55.57
N ASP A 42 27.89 45.22 56.19
CA ASP A 42 27.58 46.66 56.09
C ASP A 42 28.72 47.54 56.64
N ALA A 43 29.56 47.03 57.54
CA ALA A 43 30.73 47.69 58.11
C ALA A 43 32.04 47.43 57.33
N GLY A 44 32.03 46.57 56.31
CA GLY A 44 33.21 46.26 55.51
C GLY A 44 34.13 45.17 56.07
N ALA A 45 33.65 44.38 57.06
CA ALA A 45 34.39 43.24 57.59
C ALA A 45 34.63 42.15 56.53
N THR A 46 35.77 41.47 56.60
CA THR A 46 36.08 40.30 55.76
C THR A 46 35.84 38.97 56.49
N ARG A 47 35.81 38.98 57.82
CA ARG A 47 35.68 37.78 58.66
C ARG A 47 34.73 37.99 59.82
N VAL A 48 33.83 37.02 60.03
CA VAL A 48 32.97 36.95 61.21
C VAL A 48 33.32 35.70 62.02
N ARG A 49 33.42 35.84 63.34
CA ARG A 49 33.58 34.72 64.28
C ARG A 49 32.48 34.74 65.32
N LEU A 50 31.74 33.65 65.42
CA LEU A 50 30.69 33.46 66.42
C LEU A 50 31.21 32.42 67.42
N CYS A 51 31.12 32.70 68.72
CA CYS A 51 31.60 31.77 69.75
C CYS A 51 30.59 31.61 70.87
N LEU A 52 30.26 30.36 71.18
CA LEU A 52 29.57 30.01 72.40
C LEU A 52 30.60 29.97 73.53
N ASP A 53 30.62 31.00 74.36
CA ASP A 53 31.46 31.08 75.53
C ASP A 53 30.71 30.49 76.73
N ARG A 54 31.07 29.26 77.14
CA ARG A 54 30.45 28.54 78.27
C ARG A 54 31.11 28.88 79.61
N ARG A 55 32.05 29.84 79.65
CA ARG A 55 32.75 30.23 80.88
C ARG A 55 31.87 31.12 81.76
N ALA A 56 31.94 30.90 83.07
CA ALA A 56 31.47 31.84 84.08
C ALA A 56 32.64 32.68 84.61
N HIS A 57 32.46 33.99 84.70
CA HIS A 57 33.47 34.93 85.19
C HIS A 57 33.20 35.34 86.63
N ARG A 58 34.24 35.88 87.29
CA ARG A 58 34.15 36.43 88.66
C ARG A 58 33.26 37.68 88.71
N THR A 59 32.92 38.08 89.93
CA THR A 59 31.93 39.13 90.21
C THR A 59 32.39 40.10 91.30
N ASP A 60 33.68 40.13 91.65
CA ASP A 60 34.20 40.88 92.79
C ASP A 60 34.46 42.36 92.44
N SER A 61 34.70 42.66 91.16
CA SER A 61 35.05 43.98 90.64
C SER A 61 34.22 44.36 89.40
N LEU A 62 32.95 44.71 89.63
CA LEU A 62 31.97 45.07 88.59
C LEU A 62 31.56 46.55 88.67
N LEU A 63 30.99 47.08 87.59
CA LEU A 63 30.46 48.47 87.59
C LEU A 63 29.29 48.65 88.58
N SER A 64 28.59 47.56 88.90
CA SER A 64 27.50 47.48 89.88
C SER A 64 27.23 46.01 90.23
N ASP A 65 26.84 45.74 91.48
CA ASP A 65 26.56 44.38 91.98
C ASP A 65 25.47 43.67 91.16
N SER A 66 24.51 44.43 90.62
CA SER A 66 23.43 43.93 89.76
C SER A 66 23.92 43.36 88.42
N LEU A 67 25.17 43.60 88.02
CA LEU A 67 25.77 42.99 86.82
C LEU A 67 26.34 41.58 87.07
N ALA A 68 26.47 41.13 88.32
CA ALA A 68 27.00 39.80 88.66
C ALA A 68 26.26 38.65 87.93
N GLN A 69 24.96 38.80 87.76
CA GLN A 69 24.09 37.84 87.05
C GLN A 69 24.36 37.76 85.53
N TRP A 70 25.09 38.71 84.94
CA TRP A 70 25.43 38.75 83.51
C TRP A 70 26.88 38.31 83.21
N GLN A 71 27.59 37.80 84.22
CA GLN A 71 28.96 37.27 84.11
C GLN A 71 29.02 35.78 83.71
N GLY A 72 27.87 35.14 83.46
CA GLY A 72 27.76 33.74 83.01
C GLY A 72 28.03 33.51 81.51
N PRO A 73 27.58 32.36 80.97
CA PRO A 73 27.72 32.02 79.55
C PRO A 73 27.19 33.08 78.58
N SER A 74 27.80 33.18 77.40
CA SER A 74 27.46 34.20 76.41
C SER A 74 27.66 33.76 74.97
N LEU A 75 26.91 34.39 74.05
CA LEU A 75 27.31 34.44 72.65
C LEU A 75 28.29 35.61 72.47
N LEU A 76 29.52 35.30 72.03
CA LEU A 76 30.46 36.29 71.52
C LEU A 76 30.33 36.38 70.00
N ALA A 77 30.38 37.60 69.45
CA ALA A 77 30.40 37.81 68.01
C ALA A 77 31.49 38.83 67.63
N TYR A 78 32.57 38.35 67.02
CA TYR A 78 33.69 39.14 66.54
C TYR A 78 33.59 39.40 65.03
N ASN A 79 34.05 40.57 64.60
CA ASN A 79 34.41 40.84 63.22
C ASN A 79 35.65 41.77 63.14
N ASP A 80 36.32 41.77 61.99
CA ASP A 80 37.57 42.50 61.74
C ASP A 80 37.39 43.99 61.38
N ALA A 81 36.16 44.50 61.30
CA ALA A 81 35.89 45.94 61.15
C ALA A 81 35.87 46.68 62.49
N VAL A 82 36.18 47.98 62.47
CA VAL A 82 36.20 48.87 63.63
C VAL A 82 35.14 49.95 63.46
N PHE A 83 34.30 50.17 64.49
CA PHE A 83 33.26 51.20 64.48
C PHE A 83 33.83 52.61 64.29
N THR A 84 33.22 53.36 63.36
CA THR A 84 33.41 54.81 63.26
C THR A 84 32.52 55.55 64.27
N GLU A 85 32.76 56.84 64.51
CA GLU A 85 31.83 57.66 65.32
C GLU A 85 30.43 57.77 64.66
N GLU A 86 30.30 57.64 63.33
CA GLU A 86 28.98 57.51 62.67
C GLU A 86 28.25 56.22 63.08
N ASP A 87 28.97 55.11 63.23
CA ASP A 87 28.41 53.83 63.66
C ASP A 87 28.02 53.86 65.14
N PHE A 88 28.82 54.51 66.01
CA PHE A 88 28.46 54.74 67.41
C PHE A 88 27.19 55.62 67.55
N VAL A 89 27.04 56.65 66.71
CA VAL A 89 25.81 57.49 66.67
C VAL A 89 24.63 56.73 66.05
N SER A 90 24.87 55.78 65.14
CA SER A 90 23.82 55.00 64.48
C SER A 90 23.28 53.86 65.36
N ILE A 91 24.15 53.11 66.05
CA ILE A 91 23.74 51.96 66.89
C ILE A 91 22.96 52.40 68.14
N SER A 92 23.18 53.63 68.63
CA SER A 92 22.45 54.21 69.76
C SER A 92 21.04 54.72 69.41
N ARG A 93 20.62 54.66 68.14
CA ARG A 93 19.32 55.22 67.66
C ARG A 93 18.40 54.14 67.09
N ILE A 94 17.55 53.55 67.94
CA ILE A 94 16.51 52.59 67.48
C ILE A 94 15.57 53.27 66.46
N GLY A 95 15.58 52.77 65.22
CA GLY A 95 14.76 53.28 64.12
C GLY A 95 15.26 54.59 63.48
N GLY A 96 16.28 55.25 64.05
CA GLY A 96 16.74 56.58 63.66
C GLY A 96 18.10 56.59 62.96
N SER A 97 18.37 55.61 62.10
CA SER A 97 19.69 55.44 61.48
C SER A 97 19.98 56.49 60.40
N GLY A 98 21.20 57.04 60.38
CA GLY A 98 21.65 57.97 59.35
C GLY A 98 21.82 57.35 57.95
N LYS A 99 21.56 56.05 57.80
CA LYS A 99 21.81 55.26 56.57
C LYS A 99 20.94 55.66 55.36
N HIS A 100 20.02 56.61 55.49
CA HIS A 100 19.16 57.11 54.40
C HIS A 100 20.01 57.53 53.17
N GLY A 101 21.11 58.28 53.38
CA GLY A 101 22.06 58.65 52.32
C GLY A 101 23.05 57.55 51.87
N GLN A 102 23.00 56.34 52.43
CA GLN A 102 23.95 55.24 52.18
C GLN A 102 23.22 53.99 51.68
N ALA A 103 22.44 54.13 50.60
CA ALA A 103 21.48 53.12 50.13
C ALA A 103 22.06 51.73 49.77
N TRP A 104 23.38 51.58 49.65
CA TRP A 104 24.08 50.30 49.49
C TRP A 104 24.21 49.45 50.78
N LYS A 105 23.97 50.06 51.95
CA LYS A 105 23.88 49.36 53.24
C LYS A 105 22.51 48.68 53.37
N THR A 106 22.50 47.38 53.69
CA THR A 106 21.30 46.55 53.73
C THR A 106 20.40 46.91 54.92
N GLY A 107 20.99 47.36 56.03
CA GLY A 107 20.28 47.62 57.30
C GLY A 107 19.48 48.93 57.39
N ARG A 108 18.68 49.28 56.37
CA ARG A 108 17.92 50.56 56.24
C ARG A 108 17.27 51.07 57.54
N PHE A 109 16.49 50.21 58.22
CA PHE A 109 15.69 50.62 59.39
C PHE A 109 16.50 50.75 60.69
N GLY A 110 17.74 50.30 60.74
CA GLY A 110 18.56 50.29 61.98
C GLY A 110 18.01 49.43 63.13
N VAL A 111 16.95 48.63 62.92
CA VAL A 111 16.33 47.82 63.99
C VAL A 111 16.89 46.41 64.13
N GLY A 112 17.60 45.89 63.12
CA GLY A 112 18.07 44.49 63.08
C GLY A 112 18.98 44.08 64.25
N PHE A 113 19.83 45.01 64.72
CA PHE A 113 20.64 44.80 65.93
C PHE A 113 19.77 44.47 67.17
N ASN A 114 18.55 45.00 67.28
CA ASN A 114 17.69 44.73 68.44
C ASN A 114 17.21 43.27 68.50
N SER A 115 17.41 42.46 67.47
CA SER A 115 17.16 41.01 67.53
C SER A 115 18.04 40.31 68.59
N VAL A 116 19.19 40.89 68.98
CA VAL A 116 20.02 40.33 70.07
C VAL A 116 19.32 40.37 71.43
N TYR A 117 18.28 41.20 71.60
CA TYR A 117 17.46 41.21 72.81
C TYR A 117 16.55 39.97 72.95
N HIS A 118 16.50 39.07 71.96
CA HIS A 118 16.03 37.69 72.19
C HIS A 118 16.95 36.96 73.16
N LEU A 119 18.28 37.09 73.01
CA LEU A 119 19.29 36.34 73.78
C LEU A 119 19.64 36.96 75.14
N THR A 120 19.68 38.30 75.23
CA THR A 120 20.22 39.02 76.40
C THR A 120 19.44 40.30 76.74
N ASP A 121 19.55 40.81 77.96
CA ASP A 121 19.09 42.17 78.30
C ASP A 121 20.22 43.22 78.24
N ILE A 122 21.48 42.78 78.31
CA ILE A 122 22.66 43.66 78.39
C ILE A 122 23.62 43.32 77.23
N PRO A 123 23.25 43.66 75.98
CA PRO A 123 24.16 43.55 74.87
C PRO A 123 25.29 44.58 75.02
N SER A 124 26.51 44.13 74.76
CA SER A 124 27.72 44.90 74.98
C SER A 124 28.74 44.64 73.87
N PHE A 125 29.68 45.56 73.66
CA PHE A 125 30.78 45.35 72.72
C PHE A 125 32.01 46.18 73.03
N VAL A 126 33.16 45.72 72.54
CA VAL A 126 34.41 46.49 72.46
C VAL A 126 34.77 46.74 71.00
N SER A 127 35.14 47.99 70.67
CA SER A 127 35.66 48.39 69.36
C SER A 127 36.61 49.57 69.51
N GLY A 128 37.81 49.48 68.92
CA GLY A 128 38.86 50.47 69.13
C GLY A 128 39.19 50.60 70.62
N LYS A 129 39.16 51.83 71.15
CA LYS A 129 39.44 52.12 72.57
C LYS A 129 38.18 52.15 73.47
N TYR A 130 37.00 51.83 72.95
CA TYR A 130 35.74 51.94 73.68
C TYR A 130 35.10 50.58 73.98
N VAL A 131 34.65 50.40 75.22
CA VAL A 131 33.61 49.42 75.58
C VAL A 131 32.28 50.14 75.64
N VAL A 132 31.23 49.53 75.08
CA VAL A 132 29.85 50.02 75.14
C VAL A 132 28.96 48.95 75.75
N LEU A 133 28.10 49.34 76.70
CA LEU A 133 27.09 48.49 77.31
C LEU A 133 25.73 49.18 77.19
N PHE A 134 24.72 48.47 76.72
CA PHE A 134 23.34 48.96 76.70
C PHE A 134 22.53 48.36 77.84
N ASP A 135 21.69 49.18 78.47
CA ASP A 135 20.69 48.76 79.46
C ASP A 135 19.40 49.54 79.19
N PRO A 136 18.60 49.14 78.19
CA PRO A 136 17.37 49.84 77.82
C PRO A 136 16.30 49.83 78.91
N GLN A 137 16.53 49.10 80.01
CA GLN A 137 15.64 49.03 81.17
C GLN A 137 16.04 50.01 82.28
N GLY A 138 17.30 50.42 82.37
CA GLY A 138 17.82 51.25 83.46
C GLY A 138 17.86 50.51 84.79
N ALA A 139 18.12 49.21 84.78
CA ALA A 139 17.99 48.32 85.94
C ALA A 139 19.32 47.75 86.47
N TYR A 140 20.39 47.82 85.67
CA TYR A 140 21.67 47.16 85.94
C TYR A 140 22.84 48.16 85.94
N LEU A 141 22.94 49.05 84.94
CA LEU A 141 24.05 50.01 84.87
C LEU A 141 23.84 51.18 85.86
N PRO A 142 24.88 51.61 86.61
CA PRO A 142 24.77 52.75 87.52
C PRO A 142 24.72 54.07 86.74
N ASN A 143 24.07 55.11 87.27
CA ASN A 143 24.12 56.48 86.70
C ASN A 143 23.85 56.53 85.18
N ILE A 144 22.69 56.04 84.74
CA ILE A 144 22.16 56.17 83.38
C ILE A 144 20.73 56.75 83.43
N SER A 145 20.17 57.15 82.29
CA SER A 145 18.82 57.76 82.24
C SER A 145 18.00 57.23 81.06
N ALA A 146 16.68 57.43 81.08
CA ALA A 146 15.80 57.00 79.98
C ALA A 146 16.15 57.61 78.61
N ALA A 147 16.88 58.74 78.58
CA ALA A 147 17.39 59.35 77.35
C ALA A 147 18.78 58.83 76.93
N ASN A 148 19.56 58.27 77.85
CA ASN A 148 20.87 57.65 77.60
C ASN A 148 20.99 56.33 78.39
N PRO A 149 20.30 55.26 77.96
CA PRO A 149 20.18 54.01 78.72
C PRO A 149 21.34 53.05 78.39
N GLY A 150 22.56 53.47 78.73
CA GLY A 150 23.79 52.75 78.43
C GLY A 150 25.04 53.52 78.84
N LYS A 151 26.23 52.92 78.62
CA LYS A 151 27.53 53.56 78.85
C LYS A 151 28.47 53.33 77.67
N ARG A 152 29.32 54.33 77.41
CA ARG A 152 30.56 54.21 76.62
C ARG A 152 31.74 54.51 77.55
N ILE A 153 32.70 53.59 77.64
CA ILE A 153 33.85 53.66 78.54
C ILE A 153 35.13 53.60 77.69
N ASP A 154 36.01 54.57 77.84
CA ASP A 154 37.35 54.55 77.25
C ASP A 154 38.27 53.70 78.13
N PHE A 155 38.47 52.43 77.76
CA PHE A 155 39.22 51.50 78.59
C PHE A 155 40.73 51.72 78.52
N VAL A 156 41.22 52.35 77.43
CA VAL A 156 42.64 52.65 77.23
C VAL A 156 43.04 53.96 77.92
N GLY A 157 42.14 54.95 77.94
CA GLY A 157 42.37 56.28 78.51
C GLY A 157 41.94 56.49 79.96
N SER A 158 41.41 55.48 80.65
CA SER A 158 40.89 55.62 82.03
C SER A 158 41.32 54.49 82.97
N SER A 159 41.26 54.73 84.28
CA SER A 159 41.55 53.72 85.31
C SER A 159 40.43 52.67 85.49
N ALA A 160 39.43 52.62 84.60
CA ALA A 160 38.29 51.71 84.72
C ALA A 160 38.73 50.23 84.81
N LEU A 161 39.75 49.83 84.03
CA LEU A 161 40.33 48.48 84.08
C LEU A 161 40.84 48.09 85.47
N SER A 162 41.51 49.02 86.16
CA SER A 162 42.09 48.80 87.50
C SER A 162 41.08 48.89 88.65
N HIS A 163 39.81 49.20 88.36
CA HIS A 163 38.73 49.23 89.35
C HIS A 163 37.67 48.16 89.10
N TYR A 164 37.55 47.67 87.86
CA TYR A 164 36.50 46.76 87.41
C TYR A 164 37.08 45.62 86.56
N GLU A 165 38.13 44.94 87.05
CA GLU A 165 38.86 43.91 86.29
C GLU A 165 37.94 42.79 85.82
N ASP A 166 37.09 42.27 86.70
CA ASP A 166 36.13 41.20 86.39
C ASP A 166 35.08 41.65 85.36
N GLN A 167 34.77 42.95 85.29
CA GLN A 167 33.84 43.48 84.28
C GLN A 167 34.41 43.39 82.87
N PHE A 168 35.74 43.49 82.73
CA PHE A 168 36.42 43.66 81.45
C PHE A 168 37.14 42.38 80.97
N LEU A 169 37.57 41.51 81.88
CA LEU A 169 38.11 40.18 81.54
C LEU A 169 37.22 39.34 80.58
N PRO A 170 35.87 39.40 80.61
CA PRO A 170 35.00 38.72 79.65
C PRO A 170 35.17 39.10 78.17
N TYR A 171 35.81 40.24 77.86
CA TYR A 171 36.07 40.66 76.48
C TYR A 171 37.46 40.25 75.97
N CYS A 172 38.28 39.56 76.77
CA CYS A 172 39.60 39.07 76.37
C CYS A 172 39.49 37.86 75.43
N ALA A 173 39.04 38.10 74.20
CA ALA A 173 38.80 37.11 73.15
C ALA A 173 39.26 37.62 71.77
N PHE A 174 39.59 36.71 70.86
CA PHE A 174 39.91 37.00 69.44
C PHE A 174 40.93 38.14 69.21
N GLY A 175 41.93 38.26 70.08
CA GLY A 175 42.99 39.26 69.99
C GLY A 175 42.69 40.59 70.71
N CYS A 176 41.57 40.70 71.42
CA CYS A 176 41.36 41.77 72.37
C CYS A 176 42.12 41.47 73.68
N ASP A 177 42.97 42.38 74.13
CA ASP A 177 43.80 42.27 75.34
C ASP A 177 43.28 43.12 76.52
N MET A 178 42.22 43.91 76.27
CA MET A 178 41.68 44.96 77.13
C MET A 178 42.73 45.92 77.69
N LYS A 179 43.79 46.19 76.93
CA LYS A 179 44.91 47.10 77.27
C LYS A 179 45.27 48.04 76.13
N THR A 180 45.10 47.61 74.88
CA THR A 180 45.39 48.39 73.68
C THR A 180 44.12 48.62 72.84
N PRO A 181 44.06 49.64 71.96
CA PRO A 181 42.91 49.87 71.10
C PRO A 181 42.67 48.68 70.16
N PHE A 182 41.53 48.01 70.33
CA PHE A 182 41.21 46.77 69.65
C PHE A 182 40.95 46.98 68.16
N ARG A 183 41.67 46.22 67.32
CA ARG A 183 41.55 46.25 65.85
C ARG A 183 40.52 45.24 65.35
N GLY A 184 39.28 45.50 65.75
CA GLY A 184 38.07 44.80 65.35
C GLY A 184 36.91 45.24 66.21
N THR A 185 35.78 44.53 66.11
CA THR A 185 34.62 44.70 66.96
C THR A 185 34.23 43.35 67.55
N LEU A 186 34.15 43.26 68.87
CA LEU A 186 33.75 42.07 69.61
C LEU A 186 32.51 42.40 70.44
N PHE A 187 31.36 41.85 70.06
CA PHE A 187 30.15 41.87 70.87
C PHE A 187 30.16 40.71 71.88
N ARG A 188 29.57 40.95 73.06
CA ARG A 188 29.24 39.94 74.07
C ARG A 188 27.76 40.06 74.43
N PHE A 189 27.05 38.93 74.33
CA PHE A 189 25.63 38.78 74.64
C PHE A 189 25.46 37.70 75.73
N PRO A 190 25.53 38.05 77.02
CA PRO A 190 25.33 37.08 78.11
C PRO A 190 23.92 36.52 78.07
N LEU A 191 23.78 35.19 78.09
CA LEU A 191 22.51 34.51 77.85
C LEU A 191 21.54 34.74 79.02
N ARG A 192 20.28 35.06 78.70
CA ARG A 192 19.24 35.30 79.72
C ARG A 192 18.82 33.99 80.40
N SER A 193 18.96 33.93 81.71
CA SER A 193 18.50 32.81 82.54
C SER A 193 16.97 32.81 82.73
N PRO A 194 16.36 31.69 83.18
CA PRO A 194 14.93 31.63 83.50
C PRO A 194 14.49 32.66 84.55
N GLU A 195 15.33 32.93 85.55
CA GLU A 195 15.07 33.91 86.62
C GLU A 195 15.04 35.34 86.06
N GLN A 196 16.01 35.67 85.18
CA GLN A 196 16.09 36.95 84.50
C GLN A 196 14.92 37.16 83.52
N ALA A 197 14.49 36.11 82.82
CA ALA A 197 13.28 36.13 81.99
C ALA A 197 12.02 36.42 82.83
N GLY A 198 11.97 35.93 84.08
CA GLY A 198 10.92 36.24 85.06
C GLY A 198 10.82 37.71 85.46
N SER A 199 11.93 38.47 85.43
CA SER A 199 11.96 39.91 85.75
C SER A 199 11.99 40.85 84.53
N SER A 200 12.53 40.40 83.38
CA SER A 200 12.79 41.23 82.21
C SER A 200 11.55 41.90 81.59
N ARG A 201 11.71 43.18 81.21
CA ARG A 201 10.74 43.93 80.38
C ARG A 201 11.00 43.79 78.88
N LEU A 202 12.06 43.10 78.44
CA LEU A 202 12.37 42.93 77.02
C LEU A 202 11.74 41.65 76.46
N SER A 203 12.18 40.48 76.93
CA SER A 203 11.61 39.18 76.57
C SER A 203 11.32 38.32 77.81
N ARG A 204 10.41 37.35 77.67
CA ARG A 204 10.05 36.36 78.70
C ARG A 204 10.65 34.97 78.44
N GLN A 205 11.55 34.86 77.47
CA GLN A 205 12.27 33.63 77.13
C GLN A 205 13.69 33.67 77.67
N ALA A 206 14.15 32.50 78.13
CA ALA A 206 15.56 32.21 78.41
C ALA A 206 16.19 31.57 77.17
N TYR A 207 17.52 31.61 77.08
CA TYR A 207 18.30 30.90 76.05
C TYR A 207 19.41 30.10 76.74
N PHE A 208 19.57 28.84 76.34
CA PHE A 208 20.59 27.93 76.87
C PHE A 208 21.75 27.77 75.89
N GLU A 209 22.87 27.27 76.39
CA GLU A 209 24.08 27.02 75.60
C GLU A 209 23.83 26.04 74.44
N ASP A 210 22.90 25.10 74.61
CA ASP A 210 22.54 24.12 73.60
C ASP A 210 21.62 24.70 72.51
N ASP A 211 20.85 25.76 72.80
CA ASP A 211 20.11 26.51 71.78
C ASP A 211 21.06 27.26 70.84
N ILE A 212 22.12 27.88 71.40
CA ILE A 212 23.19 28.51 70.62
C ILE A 212 23.96 27.47 69.80
N SER A 213 24.20 26.28 70.37
CA SER A 213 24.83 25.16 69.68
C SER A 213 23.98 24.71 68.47
N LEU A 214 22.66 24.56 68.65
CA LEU A 214 21.72 24.25 67.58
C LEU A 214 21.66 25.37 66.51
N MET A 215 21.73 26.64 66.92
CA MET A 215 21.80 27.77 65.99
C MET A 215 23.10 27.78 65.16
N PHE A 216 24.23 27.28 65.69
CA PHE A 216 25.45 27.12 64.91
C PHE A 216 25.36 25.95 63.92
N ASP A 217 24.79 24.82 64.33
CA ASP A 217 24.53 23.69 63.43
C ASP A 217 23.63 24.12 62.25
N GLN A 218 22.53 24.82 62.53
CA GLN A 218 21.62 25.37 61.50
C GLN A 218 22.29 26.42 60.60
N LEU A 219 23.13 27.29 61.16
CA LEU A 219 23.85 28.31 60.39
C LEU A 219 24.98 27.70 59.53
N PHE A 220 25.52 26.54 59.89
CA PHE A 220 26.49 25.82 59.06
C PHE A 220 25.83 25.22 57.81
N GLU A 221 24.69 24.53 57.96
CA GLU A 221 23.92 23.97 56.84
C GLU A 221 23.46 25.07 55.85
N GLU A 222 23.05 26.24 56.36
CA GLU A 222 22.72 27.42 55.55
C GLU A 222 23.92 28.34 55.27
N GLY A 223 25.15 27.92 55.60
CA GLY A 223 26.32 28.80 55.64
C GLY A 223 26.74 29.30 54.25
N VAL A 224 26.69 28.43 53.24
CA VAL A 224 26.99 28.78 51.85
C VAL A 224 26.00 29.83 51.33
N PHE A 225 24.69 29.64 51.56
CA PHE A 225 23.67 30.64 51.25
C PHE A 225 23.88 31.94 52.03
N SER A 226 24.25 31.86 53.31
CA SER A 226 24.51 33.03 54.16
C SER A 226 25.75 33.83 53.73
N LEU A 227 26.66 33.24 52.94
CA LEU A 227 27.84 33.91 52.40
C LEU A 227 27.67 34.31 50.91
N LEU A 228 26.68 33.75 50.20
CA LEU A 228 26.57 33.80 48.74
C LEU A 228 26.58 35.22 48.15
N PHE A 229 25.68 36.09 48.61
CA PHE A 229 25.51 37.46 48.09
C PHE A 229 25.99 38.57 49.04
N LEU A 230 26.83 38.24 50.03
CA LEU A 230 27.51 39.25 50.85
C LEU A 230 28.59 40.01 50.06
N LYS A 231 28.85 41.27 50.44
CA LYS A 231 29.64 42.24 49.66
C LYS A 231 31.12 42.25 50.06
N CYS A 232 31.39 42.03 51.34
CA CYS A 232 32.69 42.22 52.00
C CYS A 232 33.12 40.95 52.76
N VAL A 233 32.19 40.26 53.43
CA VAL A 233 32.52 39.06 54.21
C VAL A 233 32.93 37.92 53.29
N LEU A 234 34.04 37.27 53.63
CA LEU A 234 34.67 36.14 52.91
C LEU A 234 34.78 34.87 53.77
N SER A 235 34.61 34.96 55.09
CA SER A 235 34.65 33.82 56.02
C SER A 235 33.72 34.02 57.21
N ILE A 236 32.96 32.98 57.55
CA ILE A 236 32.14 32.85 58.77
C ILE A 236 32.67 31.62 59.52
N GLU A 237 33.12 31.80 60.75
CA GLU A 237 33.72 30.76 61.59
C GLU A 237 32.92 30.62 62.89
N MET A 238 32.58 29.39 63.30
CA MET A 238 31.85 29.11 64.56
C MET A 238 32.75 28.37 65.54
N TYR A 239 32.68 28.77 66.81
CA TYR A 239 33.58 28.34 67.89
C TYR A 239 32.80 27.97 69.17
N THR A 240 33.43 27.19 70.05
CA THR A 240 33.03 27.06 71.47
C THR A 240 34.22 27.32 72.38
N TRP A 241 33.98 27.85 73.58
CA TRP A 241 34.98 28.03 74.62
C TRP A 241 34.47 27.39 75.90
N ASP A 242 34.97 26.19 76.20
CA ASP A 242 34.55 25.44 77.39
C ASP A 242 35.28 25.95 78.65
N ALA A 243 34.69 25.70 79.81
CA ALA A 243 35.26 26.11 81.08
C ALA A 243 36.59 25.35 81.37
N GLY A 244 37.70 26.09 81.35
CA GLY A 244 39.05 25.56 81.58
C GLY A 244 39.93 25.49 80.34
N ASP A 245 39.39 25.69 79.13
CA ASP A 245 40.21 25.80 77.92
C ASP A 245 40.96 27.15 77.87
N PRO A 246 42.23 27.18 77.41
CA PRO A 246 43.01 28.41 77.29
C PRO A 246 42.56 29.29 76.11
N GLU A 247 41.93 28.71 75.08
CA GLU A 247 41.51 29.39 73.85
C GLU A 247 40.26 28.72 73.23
N PRO A 248 39.44 29.43 72.44
CA PRO A 248 38.22 28.88 71.85
C PRO A 248 38.53 27.90 70.70
N LYS A 249 37.85 26.75 70.71
CA LYS A 249 37.97 25.69 69.68
C LYS A 249 37.02 25.96 68.52
N ARG A 250 37.49 25.81 67.28
CA ARG A 250 36.66 25.92 66.07
C ARG A 250 35.77 24.66 65.95
N LEU A 251 34.52 24.87 65.58
CA LEU A 251 33.52 23.81 65.31
C LEU A 251 33.25 23.71 63.82
N TYR A 252 33.06 24.87 63.18
CA TYR A 252 32.65 25.01 61.79
C TYR A 252 33.33 26.21 61.13
N SER A 253 33.45 26.15 59.82
CA SER A 253 33.93 27.26 58.99
C SER A 253 33.25 27.21 57.62
N VAL A 254 32.77 28.34 57.12
CA VAL A 254 32.33 28.48 55.73
C VAL A 254 32.99 29.72 55.13
N SER A 255 33.70 29.55 54.03
CA SER A 255 34.53 30.60 53.43
C SER A 255 34.50 30.59 51.90
N VAL A 256 34.87 31.70 51.30
CA VAL A 256 35.18 31.78 49.86
C VAL A 256 36.55 31.14 49.60
N SER A 257 36.64 30.26 48.62
CA SER A 257 37.86 29.55 48.26
C SER A 257 38.87 30.49 47.59
N SER A 258 40.05 30.65 48.19
CA SER A 258 41.19 31.42 47.63
C SER A 258 40.80 32.78 47.00
N PRO A 259 40.20 33.71 47.77
CA PRO A 259 39.72 34.98 47.23
C PRO A 259 40.86 35.80 46.63
N LYS A 260 40.68 36.23 45.38
CA LYS A 260 41.58 37.12 44.64
C LYS A 260 41.02 38.53 44.62
N ASP A 261 41.83 39.49 44.17
CA ASP A 261 41.37 40.87 43.94
C ASP A 261 40.15 40.91 43.00
N ASP A 262 40.12 40.07 41.95
CA ASP A 262 38.97 39.87 41.08
C ASP A 262 37.71 39.43 41.86
N THR A 263 37.86 38.51 42.82
CA THR A 263 36.75 38.00 43.65
C THR A 263 36.15 39.09 44.51
N VAL A 264 37.01 39.95 45.09
CA VAL A 264 36.57 41.11 45.88
C VAL A 264 35.92 42.15 44.96
N TRP A 265 36.51 42.42 43.78
CA TRP A 265 35.95 43.31 42.77
C TRP A 265 34.54 42.91 42.35
N HIS A 266 34.31 41.63 42.04
CA HIS A 266 32.98 41.10 41.71
C HIS A 266 32.00 41.21 42.88
N ARG A 267 32.35 40.77 44.09
CA ARG A 267 31.45 40.84 45.26
C ARG A 267 31.09 42.28 45.65
N GLN A 268 32.00 43.23 45.44
CA GLN A 268 31.77 44.65 45.66
C GLN A 268 31.11 45.38 44.47
N ALA A 269 30.63 44.68 43.43
CA ALA A 269 30.03 45.32 42.25
C ALA A 269 28.91 46.32 42.60
N VAL A 270 28.00 45.98 43.52
CA VAL A 270 26.96 46.90 43.97
C VAL A 270 27.53 48.19 44.61
N LEU A 271 28.67 48.11 45.32
CA LEU A 271 29.35 49.26 45.94
C LEU A 271 30.09 50.14 44.91
N ARG A 272 30.52 49.54 43.79
CA ARG A 272 31.16 50.22 42.66
C ARG A 272 30.10 50.92 41.82
N LEU A 273 29.13 50.14 41.33
CA LEU A 273 28.10 50.58 40.38
C LEU A 273 27.13 51.60 41.00
N SER A 274 26.79 51.51 42.29
CA SER A 274 25.94 52.51 42.95
C SER A 274 26.59 53.89 43.11
N LYS A 275 27.88 54.04 42.79
CA LYS A 275 28.61 55.32 42.82
C LYS A 275 28.83 55.92 41.42
N THR A 276 28.61 55.13 40.36
CA THR A 276 28.98 55.48 38.98
C THR A 276 27.76 55.94 38.19
N SER A 277 27.17 57.06 38.58
CA SER A 277 25.88 57.59 38.08
C SER A 277 25.88 58.10 36.62
N ILE A 278 26.77 57.61 35.76
CA ILE A 278 27.20 58.30 34.51
C ILE A 278 27.12 57.40 33.27
N SER A 279 27.23 56.07 33.40
CA SER A 279 27.01 55.15 32.27
C SER A 279 25.52 55.06 31.92
N GLY A 280 25.21 55.25 30.62
CA GLY A 280 23.82 55.22 30.14
C GLY A 280 23.28 53.81 29.88
N ASP A 281 24.14 52.79 29.87
CA ASP A 281 23.83 51.41 29.48
C ASP A 281 23.62 50.50 30.71
N ARG A 282 23.10 49.28 30.50
CA ARG A 282 22.91 48.27 31.56
C ARG A 282 24.22 47.53 31.80
N GLU A 283 24.88 47.81 32.93
CA GLU A 283 26.06 47.06 33.35
C GLU A 283 25.67 45.69 33.95
N MET A 284 26.11 44.63 33.27
CA MET A 284 26.05 43.24 33.73
C MET A 284 27.46 42.73 34.06
N ASP A 285 27.59 41.97 35.14
CA ASP A 285 28.82 41.32 35.58
C ASP A 285 28.55 39.83 35.82
N ALA A 286 29.50 38.96 35.50
CA ALA A 286 29.31 37.51 35.45
C ALA A 286 30.60 36.77 35.85
N PHE A 287 30.52 35.93 36.88
CA PHE A 287 31.69 35.30 37.50
C PHE A 287 31.34 33.96 38.16
N THR A 288 32.36 33.16 38.46
CA THR A 288 32.23 31.92 39.24
C THR A 288 32.78 32.13 40.65
N LEU A 289 32.13 31.52 41.64
CA LEU A 289 32.50 31.63 43.05
C LEU A 289 32.45 30.25 43.72
N ASP A 290 33.57 29.87 44.31
CA ASP A 290 33.77 28.59 44.99
C ASP A 290 33.72 28.82 46.51
N PHE A 291 32.96 28.01 47.22
CA PHE A 291 32.82 28.02 48.67
C PHE A 291 33.44 26.77 49.28
N VAL A 292 34.10 26.89 50.43
CA VAL A 292 34.63 25.77 51.21
C VAL A 292 33.94 25.75 52.56
N SER A 293 33.34 24.61 52.89
CA SER A 293 32.67 24.34 54.16
C SER A 293 33.42 23.26 54.92
N GLU A 294 33.90 23.57 56.13
CA GLU A 294 34.67 22.68 57.00
C GLU A 294 33.92 22.45 58.32
N SER A 295 33.81 21.20 58.76
CA SER A 295 33.32 20.78 60.07
C SER A 295 34.41 20.02 60.81
N GLU A 296 34.64 20.40 62.06
CA GLU A 296 35.63 19.82 62.98
C GLU A 296 34.95 19.12 64.18
N LYS A 297 33.63 18.93 64.09
CA LYS A 297 32.77 18.32 65.11
C LYS A 297 32.91 16.78 65.14
N GLY A 298 34.09 16.28 65.52
CA GLY A 298 34.36 14.85 65.72
C GLY A 298 35.81 14.45 65.38
N SER A 299 36.10 13.15 65.41
CA SER A 299 37.45 12.61 65.15
C SER A 299 37.91 12.65 63.68
N GLN A 300 37.05 13.12 62.78
CA GLN A 300 37.36 13.31 61.35
C GLN A 300 36.81 14.66 60.90
N SER A 301 37.67 15.50 60.34
CA SER A 301 37.22 16.74 59.69
C SER A 301 36.48 16.39 58.40
N LYS A 302 35.27 16.95 58.22
CA LYS A 302 34.55 16.91 56.95
C LYS A 302 34.78 18.23 56.21
N ARG A 303 35.25 18.16 54.97
CA ARG A 303 35.39 19.31 54.08
C ARG A 303 34.61 19.09 52.80
N ARG A 304 33.85 20.11 52.42
CA ARG A 304 32.99 20.19 51.22
C ARG A 304 33.36 21.43 50.42
N THR A 305 33.18 21.37 49.10
CA THR A 305 33.37 22.52 48.20
C THR A 305 32.15 22.65 47.29
N ASP A 306 31.58 23.85 47.19
CA ASP A 306 30.38 24.13 46.40
C ASP A 306 30.67 25.29 45.42
N LYS A 307 30.35 25.12 44.14
CA LYS A 307 30.60 26.10 43.07
C LYS A 307 29.31 26.72 42.55
N PHE A 308 29.28 28.05 42.49
CA PHE A 308 28.19 28.83 41.90
C PHE A 308 28.67 29.66 40.72
N TYR A 309 27.86 29.71 39.66
CA TYR A 309 27.99 30.72 38.61
C TYR A 309 26.98 31.84 38.88
N ILE A 310 27.45 33.08 38.97
CA ILE A 310 26.68 34.25 39.39
C ILE A 310 26.64 35.25 38.24
N VAL A 311 25.44 35.75 37.90
CA VAL A 311 25.25 36.92 37.04
C VAL A 311 24.54 38.00 37.85
N GLN A 312 25.06 39.22 37.81
CA GLN A 312 24.56 40.36 38.56
C GLN A 312 24.46 41.61 37.68
N THR A 313 23.40 42.39 37.88
CA THR A 313 23.00 43.46 36.94
C THR A 313 22.56 44.71 37.68
N MET A 314 23.09 45.86 37.26
CA MET A 314 22.53 47.18 37.57
C MET A 314 21.76 47.69 36.36
N ALA A 315 20.48 48.04 36.52
CA ALA A 315 19.77 48.73 35.45
C ALA A 315 20.19 50.20 35.38
N SER A 316 20.34 50.71 34.15
CA SER A 316 20.60 52.13 33.89
C SER A 316 19.55 53.03 34.55
N SER A 317 19.98 54.21 35.02
CA SER A 317 19.10 55.20 35.66
C SER A 317 17.98 55.71 34.74
N SER A 318 18.19 55.67 33.42
CA SER A 318 17.20 56.04 32.40
C SER A 318 16.16 54.95 32.10
N SER A 319 16.33 53.74 32.65
CA SER A 319 15.39 52.63 32.44
C SER A 319 14.04 52.85 33.14
N ARG A 320 13.04 52.01 32.82
CA ARG A 320 11.72 51.99 33.48
C ARG A 320 11.86 51.87 35.01
N ILE A 321 12.63 50.89 35.47
CA ILE A 321 12.91 50.69 36.90
C ILE A 321 13.80 51.79 37.52
N GLY A 322 14.80 52.30 36.79
CA GLY A 322 15.65 53.41 37.25
C GLY A 322 14.86 54.70 37.47
N SER A 323 13.98 55.03 36.53
CA SER A 323 13.05 56.16 36.63
C SER A 323 12.07 55.99 37.80
N PHE A 324 11.55 54.76 38.00
CA PHE A 324 10.69 54.45 39.15
C PHE A 324 11.41 54.65 40.49
N ALA A 325 12.67 54.21 40.61
CA ALA A 325 13.48 54.43 41.82
C ALA A 325 13.68 55.93 42.14
N ALA A 326 13.93 56.74 41.11
CA ALA A 326 14.06 58.19 41.27
C ALA A 326 12.76 58.85 41.76
N THR A 327 11.60 58.46 41.20
CA THR A 327 10.29 58.95 41.65
C THR A 327 9.98 58.48 43.08
N ALA A 328 10.21 57.20 43.40
CA ALA A 328 10.00 56.65 44.74
C ALA A 328 10.86 57.34 45.82
N SER A 329 12.11 57.69 45.47
CA SER A 329 12.99 58.47 46.34
C SER A 329 12.55 59.92 46.51
N LYS A 330 11.86 60.52 45.53
CA LYS A 330 11.45 61.93 45.56
C LYS A 330 10.08 62.16 46.21
N GLU A 331 9.15 61.23 46.02
CA GLU A 331 7.74 61.39 46.43
C GLU A 331 7.39 60.63 47.71
N TYR A 332 8.17 59.59 48.06
CA TYR A 332 7.87 58.69 49.18
C TYR A 332 9.08 58.45 50.12
N ASP A 333 10.22 59.10 49.87
CA ASP A 333 11.49 58.93 50.60
C ASP A 333 12.03 57.48 50.61
N ILE A 334 11.81 56.73 49.51
CA ILE A 334 12.23 55.33 49.37
C ILE A 334 13.42 55.22 48.40
N HIS A 335 14.65 55.20 48.92
CA HIS A 335 15.90 55.14 48.15
C HIS A 335 16.21 53.74 47.58
N LEU A 336 15.60 53.36 46.46
CA LEU A 336 15.69 52.02 45.85
C LEU A 336 16.91 51.91 44.91
N LEU A 337 17.57 50.73 44.85
CA LEU A 337 18.62 50.42 43.87
C LEU A 337 18.11 49.37 42.87
N PRO A 338 18.18 49.60 41.54
CA PRO A 338 17.76 48.61 40.54
C PRO A 338 18.82 47.52 40.32
N TRP A 339 19.15 46.83 41.40
CA TRP A 339 20.20 45.81 41.50
C TRP A 339 19.61 44.44 41.80
N ALA A 340 20.00 43.44 41.00
CA ALA A 340 19.66 42.05 41.24
C ALA A 340 20.77 41.09 40.79
N SER A 341 20.68 39.84 41.22
CA SER A 341 21.63 38.78 40.87
C SER A 341 20.93 37.42 40.79
N VAL A 342 21.39 36.56 39.90
CA VAL A 342 20.98 35.14 39.82
C VAL A 342 22.21 34.26 39.98
N ALA A 343 22.08 33.14 40.71
CA ALA A 343 23.17 32.20 40.91
C ALA A 343 22.73 30.74 40.72
N ALA A 344 23.36 30.04 39.79
CA ALA A 344 23.19 28.60 39.59
C ALA A 344 24.28 27.83 40.35
N CYS A 345 23.92 26.78 41.08
CA CYS A 345 24.88 25.82 41.60
C CYS A 345 25.33 24.89 40.46
N ILE A 346 26.62 24.92 40.13
CA ILE A 346 27.25 24.12 39.05
C ILE A 346 28.28 23.13 39.62
N SER A 347 28.06 22.68 40.85
CA SER A 347 28.82 21.59 41.48
C SER A 347 28.39 20.25 40.90
N ASP A 348 29.33 19.29 40.84
CA ASP A 348 29.03 17.92 40.42
C ASP A 348 27.96 17.25 41.30
N ASP A 349 27.13 16.39 40.71
CA ASP A 349 25.94 15.81 41.32
C ASP A 349 26.23 14.63 42.28
N SER A 350 27.03 14.89 43.32
CA SER A 350 26.94 14.11 44.55
C SER A 350 25.60 14.36 45.24
N SER A 351 24.87 13.30 45.58
CA SER A 351 23.46 13.35 46.01
C SER A 351 23.15 14.23 47.23
N GLU A 352 24.15 14.56 48.06
CA GLU A 352 24.04 15.48 49.21
C GLU A 352 23.82 16.95 48.80
N ASN A 353 24.20 17.37 47.58
CA ASN A 353 24.21 18.78 47.17
C ASN A 353 22.86 19.31 46.64
N ASN A 354 21.84 18.46 46.47
CA ASN A 354 20.57 18.81 45.82
C ASN A 354 19.85 20.02 46.45
N PHE A 355 20.02 20.28 47.75
CA PHE A 355 19.37 21.44 48.39
C PHE A 355 19.92 22.80 47.90
N LEU A 356 21.18 22.87 47.44
CA LEU A 356 21.75 24.09 46.84
C LEU A 356 21.19 24.40 45.45
N LYS A 357 20.57 23.42 44.80
CA LYS A 357 19.82 23.58 43.53
C LYS A 357 18.35 23.95 43.76
N LEU A 358 17.87 24.02 45.01
CA LEU A 358 16.53 24.55 45.32
C LEU A 358 16.57 26.08 45.41
N GLY A 359 15.85 26.77 44.52
CA GLY A 359 15.83 28.23 44.43
C GLY A 359 15.13 28.91 45.61
N HIS A 360 15.86 29.81 46.26
CA HIS A 360 15.39 30.69 47.32
C HIS A 360 15.55 32.16 46.91
N ALA A 361 14.77 33.04 47.53
CA ALA A 361 14.90 34.48 47.38
C ALA A 361 15.91 35.05 48.39
N PHE A 362 16.69 36.03 47.96
CA PHE A 362 17.70 36.70 48.78
C PHE A 362 17.54 38.21 48.72
N CYS A 363 17.84 38.86 49.84
CA CYS A 363 18.13 40.30 49.88
C CYS A 363 19.47 40.44 50.61
N PHE A 364 20.56 40.15 49.88
CA PHE A 364 21.92 39.85 50.35
C PHE A 364 22.04 38.57 51.21
N LEU A 365 21.12 38.33 52.14
CA LEU A 365 20.97 37.10 52.91
C LEU A 365 19.72 36.31 52.50
N PRO A 366 19.68 34.97 52.74
CA PRO A 366 18.54 34.12 52.37
C PRO A 366 17.27 34.51 53.15
N LEU A 367 16.19 34.73 52.41
CA LEU A 367 14.84 34.86 52.93
C LEU A 367 14.20 33.46 53.05
N PRO A 368 13.23 33.24 53.96
CA PRO A 368 12.50 31.97 54.08
C PRO A 368 11.44 31.81 52.97
N VAL A 369 11.79 32.13 51.72
CA VAL A 369 10.93 32.14 50.55
C VAL A 369 11.58 31.29 49.46
N ARG A 370 10.89 30.24 49.03
CA ARG A 370 11.28 29.45 47.85
C ARG A 370 10.69 30.10 46.60
N THR A 371 11.45 30.11 45.52
CA THR A 371 11.04 30.66 44.22
C THR A 371 10.43 29.59 43.30
N GLY A 372 10.66 28.31 43.61
CA GLY A 372 10.36 27.17 42.74
C GLY A 372 11.37 26.96 41.60
N LEU A 373 12.32 27.89 41.41
CA LEU A 373 13.36 27.81 40.39
C LEU A 373 14.50 26.85 40.82
N THR A 374 15.36 26.47 39.88
CA THR A 374 16.62 25.74 40.14
C THR A 374 17.83 26.66 40.37
N VAL A 375 17.60 27.97 40.49
CA VAL A 375 18.63 28.99 40.74
C VAL A 375 18.23 29.91 41.90
N GLN A 376 19.23 30.46 42.57
CA GLN A 376 19.07 31.43 43.67
C GLN A 376 18.83 32.83 43.10
N VAL A 377 17.86 33.57 43.65
CA VAL A 377 17.47 34.92 43.15
C VAL A 377 17.69 35.97 44.22
N ASN A 378 18.72 36.79 44.04
CA ASN A 378 19.00 37.95 44.88
C ASN A 378 18.45 39.23 44.24
N GLY A 379 17.94 40.14 45.07
CA GLY A 379 17.48 41.44 44.62
C GLY A 379 17.43 42.43 45.76
N TYR A 380 17.51 43.72 45.44
CA TYR A 380 17.18 44.80 46.36
C TYR A 380 15.65 44.88 46.57
N PHE A 381 15.07 43.81 47.14
CA PHE A 381 13.63 43.67 47.32
C PHE A 381 13.12 44.47 48.53
N GLU A 382 11.94 45.07 48.38
CA GLU A 382 11.14 45.51 49.53
C GLU A 382 10.58 44.27 50.23
N VAL A 383 10.99 44.03 51.48
CA VAL A 383 10.56 42.88 52.30
C VAL A 383 9.49 43.26 53.32
N SER A 384 8.69 42.27 53.73
CA SER A 384 7.69 42.41 54.81
C SER A 384 8.36 42.80 56.14
N SER A 385 7.59 43.41 57.05
CA SER A 385 8.11 43.86 58.37
C SER A 385 8.72 42.73 59.21
N ASN A 386 8.23 41.50 59.03
CA ASN A 386 8.73 40.27 59.68
C ASN A 386 9.79 39.53 58.86
N ARG A 387 10.24 40.09 57.72
CA ARG A 387 11.21 39.52 56.76
C ARG A 387 10.87 38.13 56.19
N ARG A 388 9.62 37.67 56.35
CA ARG A 388 9.16 36.34 55.85
C ARG A 388 8.72 36.33 54.38
N GLY A 389 8.61 37.47 53.72
CA GLY A 389 8.20 37.58 52.31
C GLY A 389 8.68 38.86 51.65
N ILE A 390 8.62 38.90 50.32
CA ILE A 390 8.74 40.15 49.55
C ILE A 390 7.36 40.81 49.41
N TRP A 391 7.31 42.15 49.34
CA TRP A 391 6.06 42.87 49.09
C TRP A 391 5.51 42.53 47.70
N TYR A 392 4.32 41.94 47.67
CA TYR A 392 3.53 41.71 46.46
C TYR A 392 2.04 41.67 46.83
N GLY A 393 1.16 41.96 45.86
CA GLY A 393 -0.28 41.98 46.02
C GLY A 393 -0.95 43.13 45.27
N GLU A 394 -2.21 42.93 44.89
CA GLU A 394 -3.00 43.89 44.10
C GLU A 394 -3.88 44.81 44.96
N ASP A 395 -4.39 44.30 46.09
CA ASP A 395 -5.18 45.06 47.09
C ASP A 395 -4.37 46.10 47.91
N MET A 396 -3.15 46.42 47.46
CA MET A 396 -2.22 47.29 48.15
C MET A 396 -2.51 48.77 47.87
N ASP A 397 -2.70 49.58 48.92
CA ASP A 397 -2.88 51.02 48.81
C ASP A 397 -1.55 51.80 48.84
N ARG A 398 -1.60 53.07 48.43
CA ARG A 398 -0.55 54.10 48.59
C ARG A 398 0.89 53.55 48.50
N SER A 399 1.61 53.51 49.63
CA SER A 399 3.02 53.08 49.67
C SER A 399 3.20 51.56 49.58
N GLY A 400 2.20 50.76 49.93
CA GLY A 400 2.21 49.31 49.67
C GLY A 400 2.22 49.01 48.18
N LYS A 401 1.43 49.78 47.39
CA LYS A 401 1.41 49.67 45.93
C LYS A 401 2.77 50.00 45.30
N VAL A 402 3.47 51.01 45.81
CA VAL A 402 4.83 51.37 45.36
C VAL A 402 5.82 50.23 45.60
N ARG A 403 5.75 49.54 46.75
CA ARG A 403 6.61 48.38 47.07
C ARG A 403 6.29 47.14 46.22
N SER A 404 5.00 46.85 46.02
CA SER A 404 4.52 45.76 45.15
C SER A 404 4.98 45.99 43.69
N ALA A 405 4.81 47.21 43.17
CA ALA A 405 5.26 47.60 41.84
C ALA A 405 6.79 47.58 41.71
N TRP A 406 7.54 48.01 42.73
CA TRP A 406 9.00 47.92 42.75
C TRP A 406 9.50 46.49 42.58
N ASN A 407 9.03 45.56 43.41
CA ASN A 407 9.48 44.17 43.36
C ASN A 407 9.11 43.52 42.02
N ARG A 408 7.93 43.83 41.48
CA ARG A 408 7.53 43.40 40.13
C ARG A 408 8.48 43.93 39.06
N LEU A 409 8.79 45.24 39.07
CA LEU A 409 9.75 45.83 38.12
C LEU A 409 11.15 45.22 38.26
N LEU A 410 11.61 44.90 39.48
CA LEU A 410 12.90 44.27 39.70
C LEU A 410 12.98 42.86 39.07
N LEU A 411 11.90 42.08 39.18
CA LEU A 411 11.78 40.78 38.51
C LEU A 411 11.74 40.92 36.98
N GLU A 412 10.93 41.84 36.45
CA GLU A 412 10.76 42.06 35.00
C GLU A 412 11.99 42.67 34.31
N ASP A 413 12.54 43.78 34.85
CA ASP A 413 13.58 44.61 34.18
C ASP A 413 15.02 44.24 34.55
N VAL A 414 15.24 43.43 35.60
CA VAL A 414 16.59 43.11 36.10
C VAL A 414 16.82 41.60 36.26
N VAL A 415 15.96 40.87 36.98
CA VAL A 415 16.19 39.43 37.21
C VAL A 415 16.02 38.61 35.92
N ALA A 416 14.92 38.77 35.17
CA ALA A 416 14.71 38.00 33.93
C ALA A 416 15.82 38.20 32.87
N PRO A 417 16.30 39.43 32.58
CA PRO A 417 17.48 39.64 31.74
C PRO A 417 18.76 39.00 32.29
N SER A 418 18.97 39.03 33.61
CA SER A 418 20.13 38.38 34.25
C SER A 418 20.09 36.86 34.09
N PHE A 419 18.90 36.26 34.15
CA PHE A 419 18.67 34.84 33.90
C PHE A 419 18.94 34.46 32.43
N ALA A 420 18.47 35.27 31.48
CA ALA A 420 18.79 35.08 30.07
C ALA A 420 20.31 35.16 29.81
N ARG A 421 21.01 36.08 30.49
CA ARG A 421 22.48 36.16 30.43
C ARG A 421 23.18 34.97 31.09
N LEU A 422 22.65 34.46 32.22
CA LEU A 422 23.14 33.26 32.90
C LEU A 422 23.07 32.03 31.97
N LEU A 423 21.94 31.81 31.30
CA LEU A 423 21.79 30.75 30.29
C LEU A 423 22.75 30.93 29.10
N LEU A 424 22.98 32.17 28.64
CA LEU A 424 23.95 32.44 27.58
C LEU A 424 25.42 32.23 28.00
N CYS A 425 25.76 32.37 29.29
CA CYS A 425 27.10 32.06 29.79
C CYS A 425 27.30 30.55 30.00
N LEU A 426 26.33 29.88 30.60
CA LEU A 426 26.48 28.48 31.01
C LEU A 426 26.47 27.48 29.83
N ARG A 427 26.06 27.92 28.64
CA ARG A 427 26.17 27.17 27.36
C ARG A 427 27.61 26.74 27.01
N GLU A 428 28.61 27.41 27.59
CA GLU A 428 30.05 27.20 27.40
C GLU A 428 30.71 26.50 28.61
N VAL A 429 29.93 26.18 29.65
CA VAL A 429 30.41 25.67 30.95
C VAL A 429 29.78 24.31 31.31
N LEU A 430 28.54 24.06 30.89
CA LEU A 430 27.78 22.84 31.17
C LEU A 430 27.57 22.00 29.91
N ASP A 431 27.36 20.70 30.08
CA ASP A 431 26.93 19.83 28.99
C ASP A 431 25.55 20.28 28.46
N PRO A 432 25.37 20.39 27.12
CA PRO A 432 24.16 20.94 26.52
C PRO A 432 22.92 20.05 26.62
N ARG A 433 23.00 18.81 27.13
CA ARG A 433 21.89 17.84 27.04
C ARG A 433 21.06 17.75 28.32
N ASP A 434 21.68 17.47 29.47
CA ASP A 434 20.96 17.29 30.74
C ASP A 434 21.20 18.44 31.73
N SER A 435 22.47 18.66 32.11
CA SER A 435 22.83 19.63 33.16
C SER A 435 22.39 21.05 32.82
N TYR A 436 22.54 21.48 31.56
CA TYR A 436 22.11 22.80 31.12
C TYR A 436 20.59 23.01 31.20
N PHE A 437 19.79 22.07 30.68
CA PHE A 437 18.33 22.22 30.66
C PHE A 437 17.69 22.08 32.04
N SER A 438 18.36 21.45 33.02
CA SER A 438 17.93 21.45 34.43
C SER A 438 17.82 22.86 35.06
N LEU A 439 18.47 23.87 34.46
CA LEU A 439 18.40 25.27 34.90
C LEU A 439 17.19 26.04 34.36
N TRP A 440 16.40 25.46 33.44
CA TRP A 440 15.25 26.15 32.86
C TRP A 440 14.04 26.13 33.80
N PRO A 441 13.26 27.22 33.92
CA PRO A 441 12.06 27.23 34.75
C PRO A 441 10.96 26.35 34.16
N SER A 442 10.80 25.14 34.68
CA SER A 442 9.76 24.18 34.27
C SER A 442 8.76 23.89 35.38
N GLY A 443 7.46 23.91 35.07
CA GLY A 443 6.39 23.52 36.00
C GLY A 443 5.35 24.62 36.22
N SER A 444 4.94 24.82 37.47
CA SER A 444 3.97 25.82 37.92
C SER A 444 4.56 26.63 39.07
N PHE A 445 4.41 27.95 39.03
CA PHE A 445 5.04 28.88 39.96
C PHE A 445 3.98 29.76 40.64
N GLU A 446 4.15 30.05 41.93
CA GLU A 446 3.29 30.99 42.64
C GLU A 446 3.67 32.45 42.30
N ALA A 447 2.75 33.38 42.54
CA ALA A 447 3.02 34.80 42.33
C ALA A 447 3.91 35.37 43.46
N PRO A 448 4.91 36.24 43.14
CA PRO A 448 5.19 36.86 41.84
C PRO A 448 6.18 36.09 40.95
N TRP A 449 6.62 34.89 41.34
CA TRP A 449 7.66 34.13 40.61
C TRP A 449 7.19 33.66 39.22
N ASN A 450 5.89 33.45 39.02
CA ASN A 450 5.32 33.23 37.69
C ASN A 450 5.58 34.38 36.70
N ILE A 451 5.53 35.65 37.15
CA ILE A 451 5.83 36.83 36.31
C ILE A 451 7.30 36.81 35.91
N LEU A 452 8.20 36.44 36.83
CA LEU A 452 9.61 36.25 36.52
C LEU A 452 9.79 35.18 35.43
N VAL A 453 9.15 34.01 35.57
CA VAL A 453 9.23 32.93 34.57
C VAL A 453 8.70 33.37 33.20
N GLU A 454 7.54 34.03 33.15
CA GLU A 454 6.99 34.60 31.92
C GLU A 454 7.99 35.57 31.25
N GLN A 455 8.62 36.48 32.02
CA GLN A 455 9.61 37.38 31.46
C GLN A 455 10.94 36.68 31.11
N ILE A 456 11.31 35.57 31.74
CA ILE A 456 12.49 34.77 31.33
C ILE A 456 12.27 34.22 29.93
N TYR A 457 11.15 33.51 29.68
CA TYR A 457 10.82 32.96 28.35
C TYR A 457 10.72 34.04 27.27
N LYS A 458 10.24 35.24 27.63
CA LYS A 458 10.24 36.43 26.76
C LYS A 458 11.65 36.97 26.47
N ASN A 459 12.55 37.04 27.46
CA ASN A 459 13.90 37.59 27.28
C ASN A 459 14.81 36.65 26.46
N VAL A 460 14.57 35.34 26.50
CA VAL A 460 15.39 34.37 25.75
C VAL A 460 14.93 34.13 24.30
N CYS A 461 13.76 34.64 23.86
CA CYS A 461 13.15 34.22 22.59
C CYS A 461 14.03 34.40 21.34
N ASN A 462 14.86 35.45 21.32
CA ASN A 462 15.81 35.77 20.25
C ASN A 462 17.27 35.45 20.62
N ALA A 463 17.52 34.82 21.77
CA ALA A 463 18.86 34.52 22.28
C ALA A 463 19.26 33.07 21.91
N PRO A 464 20.50 32.80 21.48
CA PRO A 464 20.96 31.45 21.15
C PRO A 464 21.18 30.61 22.43
N VAL A 465 20.09 30.03 22.94
CA VAL A 465 20.02 29.28 24.21
C VAL A 465 19.44 27.86 24.07
N LEU A 466 19.05 27.44 22.86
CA LEU A 466 18.62 26.07 22.59
C LEU A 466 19.70 25.35 21.76
N PHE A 467 19.99 24.09 22.04
CA PHE A 467 21.02 23.32 21.35
C PHE A 467 20.44 22.46 20.21
N SER A 468 21.03 22.56 19.03
CA SER A 468 20.72 21.72 17.87
C SER A 468 21.97 20.95 17.46
N ASP A 469 21.88 19.64 17.19
CA ASP A 469 23.00 18.86 16.67
C ASP A 469 23.35 19.20 15.18
N LEU A 470 22.63 20.16 14.56
CA LEU A 470 22.93 20.70 13.23
C LEU A 470 24.35 21.27 13.14
N ASP A 471 25.00 21.10 11.99
CA ASP A 471 26.41 21.46 11.73
C ASP A 471 27.44 20.84 12.70
N GLY A 472 27.05 19.83 13.48
CA GLY A 472 27.88 19.21 14.51
C GLY A 472 27.75 19.84 15.91
N GLY A 473 26.75 20.70 16.13
CA GLY A 473 26.44 21.32 17.42
C GLY A 473 26.35 22.84 17.34
N LYS A 474 25.13 23.38 17.43
CA LYS A 474 24.83 24.79 17.15
C LYS A 474 23.78 25.33 18.12
N TRP A 475 24.08 26.45 18.77
CA TRP A 475 23.15 27.17 19.62
C TRP A 475 22.23 28.07 18.77
N VAL A 476 20.92 27.88 18.88
CA VAL A 476 19.86 28.55 18.12
C VAL A 476 18.85 29.23 19.04
N SER A 477 18.09 30.20 18.52
CA SER A 477 17.07 30.91 19.30
C SER A 477 15.74 30.14 19.35
N PRO A 478 14.92 30.28 20.41
CA PRO A 478 13.55 29.77 20.44
C PRO A 478 12.66 30.26 19.29
N ALA A 479 12.93 31.44 18.72
CA ALA A 479 12.24 31.96 17.55
C ALA A 479 12.69 31.27 16.24
N ASP A 480 13.92 30.78 16.15
CA ASP A 480 14.50 30.14 14.95
C ASP A 480 14.36 28.62 14.94
N ALA A 481 14.53 28.00 16.11
CA ALA A 481 14.50 26.57 16.36
C ALA A 481 13.18 25.90 15.94
N TYR A 482 13.28 24.64 15.51
CA TYR A 482 12.13 23.74 15.39
C TYR A 482 12.14 22.73 16.54
N LEU A 483 11.12 22.75 17.41
CA LEU A 483 11.05 21.85 18.56
C LEU A 483 10.72 20.44 18.06
N HIS A 484 11.60 19.47 18.32
CA HIS A 484 11.50 18.14 17.76
C HIS A 484 10.30 17.35 18.28
N ASP A 485 9.82 16.42 17.47
CA ASP A 485 8.73 15.51 17.82
C ASP A 485 9.29 14.22 18.42
N GLU A 486 9.23 14.14 19.75
CA GLU A 486 9.63 12.96 20.54
C GLU A 486 8.46 11.99 20.81
N GLU A 487 7.23 12.31 20.38
CA GLU A 487 6.06 11.41 20.49
C GLU A 487 5.98 10.44 19.31
N PHE A 488 6.47 10.84 18.13
CA PHE A 488 6.55 9.98 16.97
C PHE A 488 7.43 8.73 17.21
N SER A 489 6.90 7.54 16.89
CA SER A 489 7.54 6.25 17.21
C SER A 489 8.94 6.05 16.61
N ARG A 490 9.28 6.79 15.55
CA ARG A 490 10.57 6.79 14.85
C ARG A 490 11.24 8.17 14.89
N SER A 491 11.03 8.90 15.99
CA SER A 491 11.57 10.23 16.30
C SER A 491 13.07 10.36 15.98
N LYS A 492 13.89 9.36 16.31
CA LYS A 492 15.35 9.40 16.06
C LYS A 492 15.67 9.45 14.56
N GLU A 493 15.10 8.56 13.75
CA GLU A 493 15.33 8.59 12.30
C GLU A 493 14.68 9.82 11.63
N LEU A 494 13.58 10.34 12.20
CA LEU A 494 12.99 11.62 11.77
C LEU A 494 13.98 12.78 12.05
N GLY A 495 14.59 12.80 13.22
CA GLY A 495 15.62 13.76 13.59
C GLY A 495 16.82 13.73 12.65
N ASP A 496 17.40 12.53 12.45
CA ASP A 496 18.51 12.30 11.51
C ASP A 496 18.14 12.77 10.08
N ALA A 497 16.91 12.54 9.63
CA ALA A 497 16.43 12.94 8.32
C ALA A 497 16.32 14.47 8.19
N LEU A 498 15.74 15.15 9.17
CA LEU A 498 15.55 16.61 9.15
C LEU A 498 16.88 17.37 9.30
N LEU A 499 17.81 16.87 10.11
CA LEU A 499 19.18 17.41 10.21
C LEU A 499 19.95 17.31 8.89
N GLN A 500 19.84 16.18 8.18
CA GLN A 500 20.42 16.00 6.83
C GLN A 500 19.77 16.89 5.75
N LEU A 501 18.66 17.54 6.05
CA LEU A 501 18.00 18.53 5.19
C LEU A 501 18.21 19.98 5.66
N GLU A 502 19.16 20.22 6.57
CA GLU A 502 19.51 21.54 7.10
C GLU A 502 18.40 22.22 7.94
N MET A 503 17.43 21.44 8.45
CA MET A 503 16.38 21.94 9.34
C MET A 503 16.93 22.06 10.79
N PRO A 504 16.89 23.24 11.42
CA PRO A 504 17.46 23.46 12.76
C PRO A 504 16.52 22.94 13.85
N ILE A 505 16.43 21.61 13.97
CA ILE A 505 15.65 20.93 15.00
C ILE A 505 16.35 20.96 16.36
N VAL A 506 15.58 20.93 17.44
CA VAL A 506 16.03 20.95 18.83
C VAL A 506 15.23 19.92 19.62
N CYS A 507 15.89 18.89 20.14
CA CYS A 507 15.31 17.95 21.11
C CYS A 507 15.37 18.59 22.51
N LEU A 508 14.34 18.43 23.34
CA LEU A 508 14.21 19.13 24.62
C LEU A 508 13.54 18.27 25.69
N PRO A 509 14.05 18.26 26.93
CA PRO A 509 13.34 17.66 28.05
C PRO A 509 11.90 18.18 28.14
N ARG A 510 10.93 17.26 28.16
CA ARG A 510 9.50 17.59 28.01
C ARG A 510 8.99 18.74 28.91
N PRO A 511 9.41 18.89 30.18
CA PRO A 511 9.01 20.02 31.03
C PRO A 511 9.43 21.40 30.50
N VAL A 512 10.47 21.49 29.67
CA VAL A 512 10.92 22.74 29.01
C VAL A 512 10.13 22.96 27.71
N PHE A 513 9.94 21.91 26.91
CA PHE A 513 9.09 21.92 25.72
C PHE A 513 7.67 22.43 26.04
N ASP A 514 7.02 21.86 27.06
CA ASP A 514 5.67 22.26 27.48
C ASP A 514 5.60 23.73 27.95
N MET A 515 6.70 24.30 28.47
CA MET A 515 6.74 25.71 28.88
C MET A 515 6.92 26.66 27.69
N LEU A 516 7.71 26.28 26.69
CA LEU A 516 7.82 27.04 25.44
C LEU A 516 6.44 27.13 24.74
N LEU A 517 5.63 26.07 24.79
CA LEU A 517 4.27 26.07 24.24
C LEU A 517 3.25 26.91 25.03
N LYS A 518 3.44 27.11 26.35
CA LYS A 518 2.52 27.91 27.20
C LYS A 518 2.60 29.41 26.98
N HIS A 519 3.65 29.92 26.32
CA HIS A 519 3.91 31.36 26.17
C HIS A 519 3.97 31.85 24.71
N PRO A 520 2.96 31.55 23.85
CA PRO A 520 2.96 31.93 22.43
C PRO A 520 2.88 33.45 22.18
N SER A 521 2.63 34.24 23.23
CA SER A 521 2.52 35.70 23.21
C SER A 521 3.81 36.45 22.86
N PHE A 522 4.97 35.78 22.90
CA PHE A 522 6.28 36.40 22.68
C PHE A 522 6.98 35.94 21.40
N PHE A 523 6.74 34.69 21.01
CA PHE A 523 7.15 34.08 19.75
C PHE A 523 6.20 32.90 19.51
N ILE A 524 5.96 32.54 18.24
CA ILE A 524 5.16 31.35 17.91
C ILE A 524 6.12 30.15 17.85
N PRO A 525 6.04 29.16 18.78
CA PRO A 525 6.93 28.02 18.76
C PRO A 525 6.74 27.21 17.47
N LYS A 526 7.84 26.88 16.80
CA LYS A 526 7.82 26.05 15.59
C LYS A 526 7.97 24.59 16.00
N VAL A 527 6.89 23.93 16.41
CA VAL A 527 6.95 22.47 16.63
C VAL A 527 7.19 21.77 15.29
N VAL A 528 7.98 20.70 15.26
CA VAL A 528 8.00 19.75 14.13
C VAL A 528 6.65 19.06 14.10
N THR A 529 5.89 19.27 13.02
CA THR A 529 4.61 18.60 12.78
C THR A 529 4.59 18.07 11.34
N PRO A 530 3.76 17.06 11.02
CA PRO A 530 3.66 16.55 9.65
C PRO A 530 3.42 17.65 8.62
N ASP A 531 2.46 18.56 8.82
CA ASP A 531 2.21 19.72 7.96
C ASP A 531 3.45 20.62 7.76
N ARG A 532 4.17 20.94 8.83
CA ARG A 532 5.37 21.80 8.75
C ARG A 532 6.49 21.10 7.99
N VAL A 533 6.65 19.78 8.17
CA VAL A 533 7.58 18.97 7.38
C VAL A 533 7.12 18.89 5.92
N ARG A 534 5.83 18.67 5.63
CA ARG A 534 5.27 18.73 4.26
C ARG A 534 5.60 20.07 3.60
N SER A 535 5.34 21.18 4.28
CA SER A 535 5.59 22.53 3.78
C SER A 535 7.07 22.81 3.55
N PHE A 536 7.94 22.35 4.45
CA PHE A 536 9.40 22.45 4.30
C PHE A 536 9.93 21.62 3.12
N LEU A 537 9.51 20.36 3.01
CA LEU A 537 9.97 19.43 1.97
C LEU A 537 9.61 19.87 0.55
N LYS A 538 8.47 20.56 0.36
CA LYS A 538 8.09 21.14 -0.96
C LYS A 538 9.09 22.17 -1.49
N GLY A 539 9.86 22.83 -0.61
CA GLY A 539 10.94 23.76 -0.99
C GLY A 539 12.34 23.12 -1.01
N CYS A 540 12.48 21.87 -0.56
CA CYS A 540 13.77 21.27 -0.19
C CYS A 540 14.50 20.62 -1.39
N LYS A 541 15.61 21.22 -1.83
CA LYS A 541 16.43 20.71 -2.94
C LYS A 541 17.28 19.49 -2.56
N THR A 542 17.72 19.42 -1.30
CA THR A 542 18.54 18.34 -0.75
C THR A 542 17.77 17.05 -0.51
N LEU A 543 16.42 17.05 -0.55
CA LEU A 543 15.59 15.83 -0.47
C LEU A 543 16.02 14.74 -1.45
N SER A 544 16.59 15.10 -2.60
CA SER A 544 17.15 14.15 -3.56
C SER A 544 18.27 13.26 -2.97
N THR A 545 19.15 13.79 -2.11
CA THR A 545 20.36 13.11 -1.61
C THR A 545 20.09 12.16 -0.44
N LEU A 546 18.95 12.29 0.25
CA LEU A 546 18.60 11.42 1.39
C LEU A 546 18.55 9.93 1.02
N LYS A 547 18.99 9.08 1.96
CA LYS A 547 18.89 7.61 1.86
C LYS A 547 17.43 7.16 1.81
N LYS A 548 17.15 6.05 1.10
CA LYS A 548 15.80 5.46 0.96
C LYS A 548 15.10 5.29 2.32
N SER A 549 15.80 4.76 3.32
CA SER A 549 15.27 4.54 4.67
C SER A 549 14.71 5.82 5.33
N LEU A 550 15.42 6.94 5.19
CA LEU A 550 15.03 8.22 5.78
C LEU A 550 13.90 8.89 4.98
N LYS A 551 13.87 8.75 3.65
CA LYS A 551 12.72 9.17 2.83
C LYS A 551 11.43 8.42 3.20
N LEU A 552 11.53 7.14 3.57
CA LEU A 552 10.37 6.37 4.04
C LEU A 552 9.89 6.82 5.43
N VAL A 553 10.79 7.24 6.33
CA VAL A 553 10.42 7.88 7.63
C VAL A 553 9.69 9.21 7.38
N LEU A 554 10.20 10.04 6.46
CA LEU A 554 9.55 11.30 6.11
C LEU A 554 8.18 11.07 5.44
N LEU A 555 8.02 10.03 4.62
CA LEU A 555 6.73 9.66 4.05
C LEU A 555 5.74 9.19 5.13
N GLU A 556 6.18 8.31 6.01
CA GLU A 556 5.41 7.80 7.16
C GLU A 556 4.91 8.96 8.03
N TYR A 557 5.81 9.86 8.45
CA TYR A 557 5.48 11.03 9.24
C TYR A 557 4.56 12.03 8.51
N CYS A 558 4.81 12.31 7.22
CA CYS A 558 3.99 13.26 6.44
C CYS A 558 2.57 12.76 6.09
N LEU A 559 2.23 11.51 6.42
CA LEU A 559 0.90 10.91 6.21
C LEU A 559 0.16 10.58 7.52
N ASP A 560 0.74 10.89 8.68
CA ASP A 560 0.24 10.46 10.00
C ASP A 560 -1.02 11.23 10.46
N ASP A 561 -1.06 12.54 10.17
CA ASP A 561 -2.15 13.47 10.54
C ASP A 561 -3.25 13.64 9.47
N LEU A 562 -3.10 13.00 8.30
CA LEU A 562 -4.02 13.17 7.16
C LEU A 562 -5.16 12.15 7.14
N THR A 563 -6.32 12.53 6.62
CA THR A 563 -7.26 11.53 6.07
C THR A 563 -6.82 11.10 4.68
N ASP A 564 -7.31 9.96 4.19
CA ASP A 564 -6.97 9.47 2.84
C ASP A 564 -7.40 10.43 1.72
N ASP A 565 -8.45 11.24 1.96
CA ASP A 565 -8.92 12.29 1.05
C ASP A 565 -8.02 13.55 1.10
N ASP A 566 -7.52 13.94 2.27
CA ASP A 566 -6.67 15.12 2.46
C ASP A 566 -5.33 15.04 1.72
N VAL A 567 -4.82 13.82 1.49
CA VAL A 567 -3.51 13.57 0.84
C VAL A 567 -3.41 14.28 -0.50
N CYS A 568 -4.49 14.29 -1.30
CA CYS A 568 -4.47 14.90 -2.62
C CYS A 568 -4.22 16.42 -2.61
N THR A 569 -4.59 17.11 -1.52
CA THR A 569 -4.35 18.56 -1.35
C THR A 569 -3.09 18.83 -0.53
N GLN A 570 -2.98 18.22 0.66
CA GLN A 570 -1.94 18.56 1.63
C GLN A 570 -0.58 17.96 1.26
N ALA A 571 -0.53 16.73 0.73
CA ALA A 571 0.72 16.10 0.31
C ALA A 571 1.16 16.50 -1.11
N SER A 572 0.32 17.22 -1.87
CA SER A 572 0.59 17.63 -3.26
C SER A 572 1.99 18.23 -3.47
N ASN A 573 2.68 17.74 -4.51
CA ASN A 573 4.07 18.01 -4.91
C ASN A 573 5.18 17.42 -3.99
N LEU A 574 4.87 16.62 -2.97
CA LEU A 574 5.90 15.92 -2.19
C LEU A 574 6.49 14.74 -2.95
N LYS A 575 7.78 14.82 -3.32
CA LYS A 575 8.53 13.76 -4.00
C LYS A 575 8.97 12.63 -3.05
N LEU A 576 7.99 11.95 -2.45
CA LEU A 576 8.17 10.93 -1.41
C LEU A 576 7.55 9.56 -1.74
N LEU A 577 6.83 9.37 -2.86
CA LEU A 577 6.26 8.07 -3.23
C LEU A 577 7.37 7.09 -3.67
N PRO A 578 7.63 5.96 -2.98
CA PRO A 578 8.72 5.05 -3.36
C PRO A 578 8.34 4.25 -4.61
N LEU A 579 9.19 4.27 -5.64
CA LEU A 579 8.94 3.59 -6.91
C LEU A 579 9.78 2.33 -7.08
N ALA A 580 9.24 1.35 -7.80
CA ALA A 580 9.85 0.04 -8.04
C ALA A 580 11.19 0.11 -8.82
N ASN A 581 11.47 1.22 -9.52
CA ASN A 581 12.76 1.46 -10.17
C ASN A 581 13.83 2.03 -9.21
N GLY A 582 13.48 2.33 -7.96
CA GLY A 582 14.36 2.93 -6.95
C GLY A 582 14.27 4.47 -6.85
N ASP A 583 13.57 5.13 -7.77
CA ASP A 583 13.28 6.57 -7.67
C ASP A 583 12.15 6.86 -6.68
N PHE A 584 11.84 8.15 -6.53
CA PHE A 584 10.69 8.64 -5.80
C PHE A 584 9.78 9.47 -6.71
N GLY A 585 8.49 9.11 -6.76
CA GLY A 585 7.40 9.86 -7.40
C GLY A 585 6.82 10.94 -6.48
N PHE A 586 5.80 11.65 -6.96
CA PHE A 586 5.17 12.75 -6.21
C PHE A 586 3.65 12.64 -6.14
N PHE A 587 3.07 13.10 -5.03
CA PHE A 587 1.62 13.21 -4.86
C PHE A 587 1.03 14.38 -5.67
N SER A 588 -0.18 14.21 -6.19
CA SER A 588 -1.06 15.26 -6.74
C SER A 588 -2.53 14.83 -6.63
N ALA A 589 -3.45 15.69 -7.08
CA ALA A 589 -4.81 15.27 -7.40
C ALA A 589 -4.82 14.22 -8.54
N SER A 590 -5.82 13.34 -8.53
CA SER A 590 -6.01 12.27 -9.53
C SER A 590 -6.29 12.76 -10.96
N SER A 591 -6.69 14.03 -11.12
CA SER A 591 -7.03 14.66 -12.41
C SER A 591 -5.89 15.44 -13.08
N GLU A 592 -4.83 15.80 -12.35
CA GLU A 592 -3.86 16.83 -12.81
C GLU A 592 -2.49 16.30 -13.24
N ALA A 593 -2.07 15.12 -12.77
CA ALA A 593 -0.77 14.55 -13.09
C ALA A 593 -0.84 13.04 -13.38
N VAL A 594 0.32 12.40 -13.45
CA VAL A 594 0.40 10.99 -13.84
C VAL A 594 0.15 10.08 -12.63
N ALA A 595 -0.68 9.07 -12.83
CA ALA A 595 -0.98 8.04 -11.84
C ALA A 595 0.25 7.16 -11.52
N TYR A 596 0.32 6.75 -10.25
CA TYR A 596 1.17 5.71 -9.72
C TYR A 596 0.31 4.53 -9.24
N PHE A 597 0.77 3.32 -9.45
CA PHE A 597 -0.02 2.11 -9.32
C PHE A 597 0.46 1.22 -8.18
N ILE A 598 -0.50 0.76 -7.39
CA ILE A 598 -0.30 -0.24 -6.35
C ILE A 598 -0.72 -1.59 -6.92
N CYS A 599 0.18 -2.57 -6.79
CA CYS A 599 0.23 -3.75 -7.64
C CYS A 599 0.28 -5.03 -6.81
N ASP A 600 -0.48 -6.05 -7.23
CA ASP A 600 -0.27 -7.42 -6.75
C ASP A 600 1.08 -8.00 -7.27
N GLU A 601 1.40 -9.24 -6.93
CA GLU A 601 2.68 -9.84 -7.31
C GLU A 601 2.81 -10.06 -8.82
N LEU A 602 1.72 -10.44 -9.47
CA LEU A 602 1.62 -10.70 -10.90
C LEU A 602 1.64 -9.37 -11.67
N ASP A 603 0.91 -8.36 -11.18
CA ASP A 603 0.96 -6.97 -11.68
C ASP A 603 2.40 -6.42 -11.67
N HIS A 604 3.12 -6.63 -10.55
CA HIS A 604 4.50 -6.16 -10.40
C HIS A 604 5.44 -6.88 -11.38
N MET A 605 5.29 -8.20 -11.57
CA MET A 605 6.08 -8.92 -12.58
C MET A 605 5.75 -8.48 -14.03
N LEU A 606 4.52 -8.07 -14.31
CA LEU A 606 4.08 -7.59 -15.63
C LEU A 606 4.64 -6.19 -15.96
N LEU A 607 4.79 -5.31 -14.97
CA LEU A 607 5.08 -3.89 -15.20
C LEU A 607 6.57 -3.51 -15.22
N GLN A 608 7.49 -4.46 -15.44
CA GLN A 608 8.95 -4.22 -15.45
C GLN A 608 9.41 -3.04 -16.32
N LYS A 609 8.89 -2.88 -17.54
CA LYS A 609 9.20 -1.74 -18.44
C LYS A 609 8.55 -0.40 -18.02
N ALA A 610 7.79 -0.38 -16.92
CA ALA A 610 7.05 0.76 -16.38
C ALA A 610 7.22 0.93 -14.85
N TYR A 611 8.32 0.47 -14.27
CA TYR A 611 8.62 0.62 -12.83
C TYR A 611 8.75 2.08 -12.35
N ASP A 612 8.81 3.07 -13.25
CA ASP A 612 8.62 4.50 -12.93
C ASP A 612 7.16 4.87 -12.55
N ARG A 613 6.23 3.91 -12.64
CA ARG A 613 4.81 4.05 -12.31
C ARG A 613 4.32 3.09 -11.23
N VAL A 614 5.15 2.14 -10.78
CA VAL A 614 4.75 1.13 -9.81
C VAL A 614 5.28 1.50 -8.43
N ILE A 615 4.43 1.48 -7.41
CA ILE A 615 4.86 1.67 -6.02
C ILE A 615 5.71 0.47 -5.58
N ASP A 616 6.84 0.74 -4.93
CA ASP A 616 7.75 -0.31 -4.47
C ASP A 616 7.12 -1.16 -3.36
N ARG A 617 7.12 -2.47 -3.57
CA ARG A 617 6.65 -3.47 -2.58
C ARG A 617 7.68 -3.71 -1.46
N ASN A 618 8.94 -3.27 -1.64
CA ASN A 618 10.05 -3.43 -0.69
C ASN A 618 10.14 -2.24 0.28
N ILE A 619 9.03 -1.95 0.96
CA ILE A 619 8.86 -0.88 1.96
C ILE A 619 8.16 -1.44 3.22
N PRO A 620 8.13 -0.72 4.35
CA PRO A 620 7.46 -1.19 5.57
C PRO A 620 5.98 -1.56 5.31
N PRO A 621 5.47 -2.73 5.77
CA PRO A 621 4.12 -3.20 5.45
C PRO A 621 3.01 -2.22 5.82
N GLY A 622 3.07 -1.58 6.99
CA GLY A 622 2.08 -0.57 7.40
C GLY A 622 2.03 0.63 6.47
N LEU A 623 3.18 1.05 5.93
CA LEU A 623 3.27 2.15 4.96
C LEU A 623 2.71 1.74 3.58
N TYR A 624 2.93 0.48 3.16
CA TYR A 624 2.30 -0.06 1.95
C TYR A 624 0.77 -0.14 2.09
N SER A 625 0.27 -0.61 3.24
CA SER A 625 -1.17 -0.62 3.56
C SER A 625 -1.78 0.78 3.61
N ARG A 626 -1.05 1.78 4.13
CA ARG A 626 -1.49 3.18 4.12
C ARG A 626 -1.58 3.75 2.69
N LEU A 627 -0.58 3.49 1.85
CA LEU A 627 -0.65 3.87 0.43
C LEU A 627 -1.80 3.16 -0.29
N PHE A 628 -2.12 1.91 0.06
CA PHE A 628 -3.27 1.17 -0.48
C PHE A 628 -4.61 1.85 -0.14
N ALA A 629 -4.83 2.22 1.12
CA ALA A 629 -6.03 2.96 1.52
C ALA A 629 -6.19 4.31 0.79
N ILE A 630 -5.07 5.04 0.61
CA ILE A 630 -5.06 6.29 -0.17
C ILE A 630 -5.45 6.03 -1.64
N ALA A 631 -5.04 4.90 -2.23
CA ALA A 631 -5.44 4.50 -3.57
C ALA A 631 -6.91 4.06 -3.68
N GLU A 632 -7.53 3.58 -2.59
CA GLU A 632 -8.97 3.28 -2.55
C GLU A 632 -9.84 4.56 -2.51
N SER A 633 -9.33 5.68 -1.96
CA SER A 633 -10.03 6.98 -1.94
C SER A 633 -10.24 7.61 -3.32
N GLN A 634 -9.37 7.28 -4.30
CA GLN A 634 -9.36 7.84 -5.67
C GLN A 634 -9.13 9.37 -5.75
N THR A 635 -8.79 10.04 -4.64
CA THR A 635 -8.55 11.50 -4.60
C THR A 635 -7.16 11.87 -5.11
N ALA A 636 -6.14 11.11 -4.71
CA ALA A 636 -4.75 11.31 -5.11
C ALA A 636 -4.41 10.60 -6.41
N ASN A 637 -3.27 10.91 -7.02
CA ASN A 637 -2.71 10.19 -8.17
C ASN A 637 -2.14 8.79 -7.82
N LEU A 638 -2.72 8.11 -6.82
CA LEU A 638 -2.49 6.71 -6.48
C LEU A 638 -3.71 5.90 -6.90
N ALA A 639 -3.51 4.78 -7.58
CA ALA A 639 -4.60 3.89 -7.99
C ALA A 639 -4.20 2.42 -7.79
N ILE A 640 -5.19 1.58 -7.45
CA ILE A 640 -5.01 0.12 -7.54
C ILE A 640 -4.87 -0.25 -9.03
N PHE A 641 -3.93 -1.14 -9.35
CA PHE A 641 -3.72 -1.57 -10.73
C PHE A 641 -4.90 -2.40 -11.25
N GLY A 642 -5.18 -2.32 -12.55
CA GLY A 642 -6.39 -2.89 -13.14
C GLY A 642 -6.41 -2.76 -14.66
N ILE A 643 -7.37 -3.44 -15.30
CA ILE A 643 -7.36 -3.68 -16.76
C ILE A 643 -7.32 -2.39 -17.60
N GLN A 644 -7.98 -1.32 -17.16
CA GLN A 644 -7.96 -0.02 -17.84
C GLN A 644 -6.60 0.69 -17.70
N ASN A 645 -5.94 0.54 -16.56
CA ASN A 645 -4.60 1.08 -16.29
C ASN A 645 -3.55 0.32 -17.12
N LEU A 646 -3.73 -0.99 -17.30
CA LEU A 646 -2.92 -1.78 -18.24
C LEU A 646 -3.07 -1.30 -19.68
N LEU A 647 -4.30 -1.03 -20.16
CA LEU A 647 -4.55 -0.51 -21.50
C LEU A 647 -3.90 0.87 -21.73
N GLN A 648 -3.87 1.73 -20.71
CA GLN A 648 -3.19 3.03 -20.77
C GLN A 648 -1.66 2.87 -20.83
N LEU A 649 -1.08 1.93 -20.06
CA LEU A 649 0.36 1.67 -20.06
C LEU A 649 0.84 0.77 -21.21
N PHE A 650 -0.04 0.05 -21.90
CA PHE A 650 0.31 -0.93 -22.93
C PHE A 650 1.30 -0.43 -24.00
N PRO A 651 1.18 0.81 -24.55
CA PRO A 651 2.16 1.38 -25.49
C PRO A 651 3.59 1.56 -24.95
N ARG A 652 3.81 1.39 -23.63
CA ARG A 652 5.13 1.39 -22.97
C ARG A 652 5.66 0.00 -22.66
N LEU A 653 4.79 -1.01 -22.64
CA LEU A 653 5.12 -2.41 -22.31
C LEU A 653 5.44 -3.21 -23.57
N VAL A 654 4.69 -2.96 -24.66
CA VAL A 654 4.95 -3.48 -26.00
C VAL A 654 5.20 -2.32 -26.98
N PRO A 655 5.92 -2.52 -28.10
CA PRO A 655 6.20 -1.45 -29.05
C PRO A 655 4.94 -0.77 -29.58
N ALA A 656 4.83 0.56 -29.43
CA ALA A 656 3.64 1.32 -29.82
C ALA A 656 3.25 1.17 -31.30
N GLU A 657 4.23 0.89 -32.16
CA GLU A 657 4.06 0.66 -33.61
C GLU A 657 3.26 -0.61 -33.95
N TRP A 658 3.02 -1.48 -32.97
CA TRP A 658 2.17 -2.65 -33.09
C TRP A 658 0.67 -2.30 -33.11
N LYS A 659 0.28 -1.11 -32.62
CA LYS A 659 -1.13 -0.72 -32.57
C LYS A 659 -1.73 -0.66 -33.99
N TYR A 660 -2.92 -1.24 -34.16
CA TYR A 660 -3.63 -1.39 -35.43
C TYR A 660 -2.91 -2.26 -36.49
N ARG A 661 -1.82 -2.96 -36.15
CA ARG A 661 -1.17 -3.92 -37.05
C ARG A 661 -1.83 -5.29 -36.94
N THR A 662 -2.51 -5.73 -37.99
CA THR A 662 -3.24 -7.02 -38.02
C THR A 662 -2.36 -8.25 -37.81
N LYS A 663 -1.09 -8.17 -38.26
CA LYS A 663 -0.03 -9.18 -38.11
C LYS A 663 1.30 -8.47 -37.87
N ILE A 664 2.11 -8.98 -36.94
CA ILE A 664 3.48 -8.52 -36.66
C ILE A 664 4.40 -9.73 -36.44
N SER A 665 5.68 -9.66 -36.81
CA SER A 665 6.63 -10.73 -36.43
C SER A 665 7.08 -10.52 -34.98
N TRP A 666 7.19 -11.61 -34.23
CA TRP A 666 7.54 -11.57 -32.82
C TRP A 666 8.63 -12.60 -32.54
N HIS A 667 9.82 -12.07 -32.30
CA HIS A 667 11.01 -12.81 -31.93
C HIS A 667 11.37 -12.44 -30.48
N PRO A 668 10.80 -13.11 -29.46
CA PRO A 668 10.97 -12.75 -28.05
C PRO A 668 12.40 -12.90 -27.54
N ASP A 669 13.17 -13.83 -28.12
CA ASP A 669 14.53 -14.16 -27.68
C ASP A 669 15.62 -13.45 -28.51
N SER A 670 15.23 -12.67 -29.54
CA SER A 670 16.16 -12.03 -30.49
C SER A 670 16.04 -10.50 -30.57
N ASN A 671 14.97 -9.89 -30.04
CA ASN A 671 14.81 -8.44 -29.99
C ASN A 671 14.40 -7.98 -28.57
N PRO A 672 15.23 -7.23 -27.82
CA PRO A 672 14.92 -6.79 -26.46
C PRO A 672 13.76 -5.79 -26.36
N ASP A 673 13.39 -5.12 -27.46
CA ASP A 673 12.24 -4.21 -27.49
C ASP A 673 10.90 -4.97 -27.44
N HIS A 674 10.87 -6.22 -27.92
CA HIS A 674 9.71 -7.08 -27.82
C HIS A 674 9.43 -7.50 -26.35
N PRO A 675 8.18 -7.90 -26.02
CA PRO A 675 7.92 -8.68 -24.83
C PRO A 675 8.58 -10.06 -24.94
N SER A 676 9.16 -10.55 -23.84
CA SER A 676 9.79 -11.87 -23.78
C SER A 676 8.75 -13.00 -23.66
N SER A 677 9.18 -14.23 -23.94
CA SER A 677 8.38 -15.45 -23.79
C SER A 677 7.80 -15.60 -22.38
N SER A 678 8.57 -15.28 -21.33
CA SER A 678 8.13 -15.33 -19.94
C SER A 678 7.17 -14.20 -19.57
N TRP A 679 7.38 -12.99 -20.08
CA TRP A 679 6.46 -11.87 -19.89
C TRP A 679 5.09 -12.16 -20.52
N PHE A 680 5.08 -12.79 -21.71
CA PHE A 680 3.84 -13.08 -22.42
C PHE A 680 2.97 -14.13 -21.71
N VAL A 681 3.59 -15.10 -21.01
CA VAL A 681 2.87 -16.03 -20.10
C VAL A 681 2.21 -15.26 -18.96
N LEU A 682 2.95 -14.37 -18.29
CA LEU A 682 2.43 -13.56 -17.18
C LEU A 682 1.29 -12.64 -17.64
N PHE A 683 1.40 -12.07 -18.84
CA PHE A 683 0.34 -11.27 -19.45
C PHE A 683 -0.95 -12.08 -19.68
N TRP A 684 -0.88 -13.29 -20.22
CA TRP A 684 -2.06 -14.13 -20.38
C TRP A 684 -2.66 -14.61 -19.04
N GLN A 685 -1.83 -14.89 -18.04
CA GLN A 685 -2.29 -15.15 -16.66
C GLN A 685 -2.96 -13.93 -16.01
N TYR A 686 -2.51 -12.70 -16.33
CA TYR A 686 -3.20 -11.47 -15.91
C TYR A 686 -4.57 -11.36 -16.58
N LEU A 687 -4.64 -11.61 -17.90
CA LEU A 687 -5.91 -11.55 -18.64
C LEU A 687 -6.92 -12.57 -18.12
N GLU A 688 -6.51 -13.82 -17.87
CA GLU A 688 -7.38 -14.88 -17.30
C GLU A 688 -8.00 -14.47 -15.95
N LYS A 689 -7.26 -13.73 -15.13
CA LYS A 689 -7.66 -13.33 -13.77
C LYS A 689 -8.43 -12.00 -13.71
N GLN A 690 -8.03 -11.01 -14.50
CA GLN A 690 -8.40 -9.60 -14.32
C GLN A 690 -9.07 -8.95 -15.55
N CYS A 691 -9.11 -9.63 -16.71
CA CYS A 691 -9.83 -9.14 -17.88
C CYS A 691 -11.25 -9.74 -17.93
N PRO A 692 -12.31 -8.92 -17.96
CA PRO A 692 -13.66 -9.44 -18.12
C PRO A 692 -14.06 -9.64 -19.59
N ILE A 693 -13.41 -8.94 -20.53
CA ILE A 693 -13.76 -8.89 -21.96
C ILE A 693 -12.49 -8.70 -22.81
N LEU A 694 -12.14 -9.67 -23.66
CA LEU A 694 -10.93 -9.65 -24.49
C LEU A 694 -10.94 -8.53 -25.54
N SER A 695 -12.12 -8.11 -26.00
CA SER A 695 -12.27 -7.09 -27.07
C SER A 695 -11.68 -5.72 -26.72
N LEU A 696 -11.34 -5.46 -25.45
CA LEU A 696 -10.57 -4.30 -25.02
C LEU A 696 -9.19 -4.21 -25.72
N PHE A 697 -8.59 -5.35 -26.08
CA PHE A 697 -7.30 -5.44 -26.76
C PHE A 697 -7.42 -5.58 -28.29
N ARG A 698 -8.60 -5.39 -28.90
CA ARG A 698 -8.81 -5.46 -30.37
C ARG A 698 -7.89 -4.56 -31.20
N ASP A 699 -7.37 -3.49 -30.59
CA ASP A 699 -6.45 -2.54 -31.22
C ASP A 699 -5.00 -3.08 -31.29
N TRP A 700 -4.72 -4.24 -30.69
CA TRP A 700 -3.37 -4.77 -30.47
C TRP A 700 -3.21 -6.24 -30.88
N PRO A 701 -2.09 -6.62 -31.53
CA PRO A 701 -1.78 -8.01 -31.83
C PRO A 701 -1.28 -8.74 -30.58
N ILE A 702 -2.16 -9.52 -29.93
CA ILE A 702 -1.85 -10.27 -28.70
C ILE A 702 -2.04 -11.80 -28.81
N LEU A 703 -2.59 -12.31 -29.91
CA LEU A 703 -2.78 -13.76 -30.11
C LEU A 703 -1.51 -14.36 -30.76
N PRO A 704 -0.78 -15.28 -30.09
CA PRO A 704 0.50 -15.78 -30.58
C PRO A 704 0.35 -16.96 -31.53
N SER A 705 1.12 -16.98 -32.62
CA SER A 705 1.12 -18.08 -33.59
C SER A 705 2.39 -18.94 -33.54
N THR A 706 2.26 -20.23 -33.91
CA THR A 706 3.42 -21.14 -34.03
C THR A 706 4.41 -20.64 -35.08
N SER A 707 3.91 -19.94 -36.10
CA SER A 707 4.68 -19.29 -37.18
C SER A 707 5.55 -18.08 -36.77
N GLY A 708 5.63 -17.73 -35.47
CA GLY A 708 6.48 -16.62 -34.99
C GLY A 708 5.90 -15.22 -35.23
N TYR A 709 4.57 -15.12 -35.33
CA TYR A 709 3.84 -13.85 -35.48
C TYR A 709 2.80 -13.68 -34.36
N LEU A 710 2.52 -12.42 -33.96
CA LEU A 710 1.33 -12.08 -33.18
C LEU A 710 0.25 -11.49 -34.09
N TYR A 711 -1.02 -11.73 -33.74
CA TYR A 711 -2.20 -11.34 -34.50
C TYR A 711 -3.21 -10.57 -33.64
N ILE A 712 -3.94 -9.64 -34.28
CA ILE A 712 -5.05 -8.90 -33.66
C ILE A 712 -6.24 -9.84 -33.37
N ILE A 713 -6.91 -9.60 -32.25
CA ILE A 713 -8.19 -10.21 -31.88
C ILE A 713 -9.26 -9.82 -32.90
N SER A 714 -9.68 -10.75 -33.76
CA SER A 714 -10.72 -10.52 -34.77
C SER A 714 -11.74 -11.66 -34.83
N ALA A 715 -13.03 -11.32 -34.77
CA ALA A 715 -14.11 -12.28 -34.98
C ALA A 715 -14.26 -12.72 -36.44
N GLN A 716 -13.67 -11.96 -37.39
CA GLN A 716 -13.70 -12.26 -38.83
C GLN A 716 -12.50 -13.13 -39.29
N SER A 717 -11.43 -13.18 -38.50
CA SER A 717 -10.14 -13.76 -38.88
C SER A 717 -9.49 -14.36 -37.64
N LYS A 718 -9.96 -15.56 -37.30
CA LYS A 718 -9.64 -16.25 -36.04
C LYS A 718 -8.35 -17.06 -36.15
N LEU A 719 -7.70 -17.30 -35.01
CA LEU A 719 -6.66 -18.34 -34.91
C LEU A 719 -7.32 -19.71 -34.66
N ILE A 720 -6.61 -20.80 -34.96
CA ILE A 720 -7.06 -22.16 -34.61
C ILE A 720 -6.23 -22.75 -33.47
N ASN A 721 -6.89 -23.29 -32.43
CA ASN A 721 -6.21 -24.08 -31.41
C ASN A 721 -5.97 -25.50 -31.92
N ALA A 722 -4.74 -25.79 -32.37
CA ALA A 722 -4.38 -27.07 -32.98
C ALA A 722 -3.86 -28.16 -31.99
N GLU A 723 -3.98 -27.93 -30.67
CA GLU A 723 -3.42 -28.83 -29.66
C GLU A 723 -4.13 -30.18 -29.59
N LYS A 724 -5.45 -30.19 -29.84
CA LYS A 724 -6.29 -31.41 -29.90
C LYS A 724 -6.41 -32.00 -31.31
N LEU A 725 -5.69 -31.43 -32.29
CA LEU A 725 -5.59 -31.98 -33.65
C LEU A 725 -4.44 -33.00 -33.72
N PRO A 726 -4.54 -34.05 -34.56
CA PRO A 726 -3.41 -34.92 -34.87
C PRO A 726 -2.24 -34.12 -35.45
N ASP A 727 -1.00 -34.50 -35.13
CA ASP A 727 0.20 -33.75 -35.56
C ASP A 727 0.31 -33.66 -37.09
N ALA A 728 -0.13 -34.68 -37.82
CA ALA A 728 -0.20 -34.66 -39.28
C ALA A 728 -1.10 -33.54 -39.81
N VAL A 729 -2.30 -33.36 -39.23
CA VAL A 729 -3.23 -32.28 -39.59
C VAL A 729 -2.66 -30.91 -39.19
N ARG A 730 -1.92 -30.82 -38.08
CA ARG A 730 -1.23 -29.60 -37.67
C ARG A 730 -0.17 -29.20 -38.70
N ASN A 731 0.67 -30.14 -39.12
CA ASN A 731 1.70 -29.90 -40.15
C ASN A 731 1.11 -29.41 -41.47
N VAL A 732 -0.04 -29.96 -41.89
CA VAL A 732 -0.77 -29.50 -43.08
C VAL A 732 -1.24 -28.05 -42.93
N LEU A 733 -1.82 -27.70 -41.78
CA LEU A 733 -2.28 -26.33 -41.51
C LEU A 733 -1.11 -25.32 -41.46
N GLU A 734 0.05 -25.70 -40.91
CA GLU A 734 1.25 -24.86 -40.95
C GLU A 734 1.76 -24.64 -42.38
N LYS A 735 1.71 -25.68 -43.23
CA LYS A 735 2.12 -25.62 -44.64
C LYS A 735 1.15 -24.83 -45.53
N ILE A 736 -0.15 -24.83 -45.22
CA ILE A 736 -1.16 -23.95 -45.83
C ILE A 736 -0.95 -22.48 -45.41
N GLY A 737 -0.26 -22.24 -44.29
CA GLY A 737 -0.09 -20.90 -43.70
C GLY A 737 -1.26 -20.46 -42.81
N SER A 738 -2.09 -21.41 -42.36
CA SER A 738 -3.19 -21.16 -41.42
C SER A 738 -2.68 -20.62 -40.09
N LYS A 739 -3.49 -19.76 -39.46
CA LYS A 739 -3.12 -19.02 -38.25
C LYS A 739 -3.25 -19.91 -37.00
N ILE A 740 -2.33 -20.85 -36.79
CA ILE A 740 -2.34 -21.74 -35.63
C ILE A 740 -1.93 -20.98 -34.36
N LEU A 741 -2.68 -21.15 -33.27
CA LEU A 741 -2.39 -20.61 -31.94
C LEU A 741 -1.24 -21.37 -31.25
N ASN A 742 -0.33 -20.63 -30.63
CA ASN A 742 0.80 -21.16 -29.88
C ASN A 742 0.50 -21.20 -28.38
N ASN A 743 0.07 -22.37 -27.90
CA ASN A 743 -0.39 -22.55 -26.52
C ASN A 743 0.74 -22.60 -25.47
N ASN A 744 2.01 -22.62 -25.89
CA ASN A 744 3.16 -22.55 -24.97
C ASN A 744 3.11 -21.32 -24.05
N PHE A 745 2.37 -20.28 -24.44
CA PHE A 745 2.17 -19.05 -23.68
C PHE A 745 0.95 -19.07 -22.74
N LYS A 746 0.27 -20.22 -22.56
CA LYS A 746 -0.91 -20.41 -21.69
C LYS A 746 -2.08 -19.46 -22.01
N VAL A 747 -2.45 -19.40 -23.28
CA VAL A 747 -3.54 -18.54 -23.77
C VAL A 747 -4.91 -19.07 -23.32
N VAL A 748 -5.45 -18.53 -22.22
CA VAL A 748 -6.75 -18.92 -21.63
C VAL A 748 -7.56 -17.67 -21.27
N HIS A 749 -8.85 -17.65 -21.66
CA HIS A 749 -9.81 -16.60 -21.30
C HIS A 749 -11.25 -17.09 -21.62
N SER A 750 -12.28 -16.52 -20.99
CA SER A 750 -13.70 -16.82 -21.25
C SER A 750 -14.11 -16.56 -22.70
N ASP A 751 -13.95 -15.31 -23.17
CA ASP A 751 -14.23 -14.87 -24.54
C ASP A 751 -13.44 -15.58 -25.66
N LEU A 752 -12.43 -16.39 -25.34
CA LEU A 752 -11.41 -16.83 -26.30
C LEU A 752 -12.02 -17.55 -27.52
N SER A 753 -13.11 -18.29 -27.32
CA SER A 753 -13.89 -18.98 -28.37
C SER A 753 -14.51 -18.06 -29.43
N SER A 754 -14.60 -16.74 -29.17
CA SER A 754 -15.06 -15.74 -30.16
C SER A 754 -13.97 -15.37 -31.18
N PHE A 755 -12.70 -15.64 -30.85
CA PHE A 755 -11.52 -15.12 -31.57
C PHE A 755 -10.48 -16.21 -31.92
N VAL A 756 -10.59 -17.36 -31.26
CA VAL A 756 -9.89 -18.60 -31.56
C VAL A 756 -10.95 -19.66 -31.82
N SER A 757 -10.92 -20.27 -33.00
CA SER A 757 -11.72 -21.45 -33.26
C SER A 757 -11.06 -22.69 -32.65
N ASP A 758 -11.87 -23.52 -31.99
CA ASP A 758 -11.45 -24.81 -31.45
C ASP A 758 -10.93 -25.76 -32.54
N ALA A 759 -10.33 -26.87 -32.10
CA ALA A 759 -9.90 -28.03 -32.90
C ALA A 759 -11.07 -28.82 -33.53
N THR A 760 -12.15 -28.15 -33.94
CA THR A 760 -13.37 -28.73 -34.50
C THR A 760 -13.36 -28.72 -36.01
N TYR A 761 -14.26 -29.50 -36.60
CA TYR A 761 -14.55 -29.51 -38.04
C TYR A 761 -14.70 -28.09 -38.64
N THR A 762 -15.51 -27.23 -38.01
CA THR A 762 -15.74 -25.86 -38.50
C THR A 762 -14.51 -24.99 -38.34
N GLY A 763 -13.79 -25.10 -37.22
CA GLY A 763 -12.58 -24.32 -36.96
C GLY A 763 -11.45 -24.58 -37.94
N VAL A 764 -11.23 -25.85 -38.31
CA VAL A 764 -10.25 -26.23 -39.34
C VAL A 764 -10.60 -25.59 -40.68
N LEU A 765 -11.86 -25.69 -41.12
CA LEU A 765 -12.31 -25.11 -42.40
C LEU A 765 -12.25 -23.57 -42.43
N GLU A 766 -12.66 -22.91 -41.35
CA GLU A 766 -12.50 -21.46 -41.19
C GLU A 766 -11.02 -21.06 -41.33
N SER A 767 -10.10 -21.80 -40.70
CA SER A 767 -8.66 -21.51 -40.72
C SER A 767 -7.97 -21.75 -42.06
N VAL A 768 -8.51 -22.63 -42.92
CA VAL A 768 -8.03 -22.85 -44.29
C VAL A 768 -8.58 -21.78 -45.24
N PHE A 769 -9.85 -21.40 -45.09
CA PHE A 769 -10.47 -20.34 -45.89
C PHE A 769 -9.88 -18.95 -45.61
N ASP A 770 -9.60 -18.63 -44.35
CA ASP A 770 -8.95 -17.39 -43.94
C ASP A 770 -7.46 -17.31 -44.38
N ALA A 771 -6.75 -18.45 -44.45
CA ALA A 771 -5.39 -18.50 -45.01
C ALA A 771 -5.35 -18.11 -46.50
N ALA A 772 -6.39 -18.51 -47.25
CA ALA A 772 -6.60 -18.14 -48.65
C ALA A 772 -7.05 -16.68 -48.87
N SER A 773 -6.96 -15.81 -47.86
CA SER A 773 -7.46 -14.42 -47.91
C SER A 773 -8.96 -14.31 -48.22
N SER A 774 -9.75 -15.35 -47.89
CA SER A 774 -11.17 -15.49 -48.22
C SER A 774 -11.49 -15.56 -49.72
N ASP A 775 -10.50 -15.83 -50.58
CA ASP A 775 -10.70 -16.08 -52.00
C ASP A 775 -10.81 -17.57 -52.31
N MET A 776 -11.82 -17.96 -53.10
CA MET A 776 -12.13 -19.36 -53.42
C MET A 776 -11.05 -19.97 -54.32
N ASP A 777 -10.53 -19.19 -55.28
CA ASP A 777 -9.45 -19.63 -56.18
C ASP A 777 -8.13 -19.74 -55.39
N GLY A 778 -7.91 -18.82 -54.46
CA GLY A 778 -6.83 -18.86 -53.48
C GLY A 778 -6.76 -20.18 -52.68
N VAL A 779 -7.90 -20.69 -52.20
CA VAL A 779 -7.97 -21.97 -51.45
C VAL A 779 -7.44 -23.14 -52.29
N GLN A 780 -7.86 -23.21 -53.56
CA GLN A 780 -7.43 -24.29 -54.45
C GLN A 780 -5.91 -24.22 -54.72
N SER A 781 -5.36 -23.01 -54.89
CA SER A 781 -3.93 -22.81 -55.10
C SER A 781 -3.06 -23.26 -53.92
N LEU A 782 -3.49 -22.99 -52.67
CA LEU A 782 -2.76 -23.40 -51.47
C LEU A 782 -2.78 -24.92 -51.29
N ILE A 783 -3.94 -25.54 -51.48
CA ILE A 783 -4.09 -27.00 -51.34
C ILE A 783 -3.37 -27.76 -52.47
N TYR A 784 -3.25 -27.18 -53.67
CA TYR A 784 -2.50 -27.83 -54.75
C TYR A 784 -1.05 -28.15 -54.36
N ASN A 785 -0.40 -27.26 -53.59
CA ASN A 785 0.98 -27.41 -53.09
C ASN A 785 1.17 -28.49 -52.00
N LEU A 786 0.10 -29.12 -51.53
CA LEU A 786 0.18 -30.26 -50.61
C LEU A 786 0.50 -31.56 -51.37
N ASN A 787 1.27 -32.44 -50.74
CA ASN A 787 1.52 -33.79 -51.24
C ASN A 787 0.28 -34.70 -51.03
N ALA A 788 0.35 -35.94 -51.49
CA ALA A 788 -0.76 -36.90 -51.37
C ALA A 788 -1.14 -37.19 -49.91
N GLU A 789 -0.16 -37.53 -49.07
CA GLU A 789 -0.36 -37.89 -47.66
C GLU A 789 -0.95 -36.73 -46.86
N GLU A 790 -0.47 -35.51 -47.10
CA GLU A 790 -0.98 -34.26 -46.51
C GLU A 790 -2.46 -33.99 -46.88
N LYS A 791 -2.85 -34.24 -48.14
CA LYS A 791 -4.25 -34.14 -48.60
C LYS A 791 -5.13 -35.19 -47.94
N ASP A 792 -4.63 -36.42 -47.79
CA ASP A 792 -5.34 -37.54 -47.18
C ASP A 792 -5.56 -37.39 -45.67
N GLU A 793 -4.59 -36.85 -44.93
CA GLU A 793 -4.72 -36.59 -43.50
C GLU A 793 -5.76 -35.50 -43.22
N LEU A 794 -5.75 -34.41 -44.00
CA LEU A 794 -6.79 -33.37 -43.93
C LEU A 794 -8.17 -33.91 -44.30
N ARG A 795 -8.27 -34.72 -45.36
CA ARG A 795 -9.51 -35.44 -45.75
C ARG A 795 -10.01 -36.36 -44.63
N SER A 796 -9.15 -37.21 -44.09
CA SER A 796 -9.53 -38.20 -43.07
C SER A 796 -9.89 -37.55 -41.73
N PHE A 797 -9.46 -36.31 -41.46
CA PHE A 797 -9.93 -35.53 -40.32
C PHE A 797 -11.32 -34.91 -40.55
N LEU A 798 -11.54 -34.29 -41.71
CA LEU A 798 -12.80 -33.61 -42.04
C LEU A 798 -13.98 -34.60 -42.22
N LEU A 799 -13.68 -35.81 -42.68
CA LEU A 799 -14.65 -36.90 -42.89
C LEU A 799 -14.74 -37.88 -41.71
N ASP A 800 -14.16 -37.54 -40.55
CA ASP A 800 -14.32 -38.33 -39.33
C ASP A 800 -15.77 -38.26 -38.82
N PRO A 801 -16.49 -39.39 -38.66
CA PRO A 801 -17.89 -39.42 -38.23
C PRO A 801 -18.19 -38.69 -36.92
N LYS A 802 -17.21 -38.54 -36.02
CA LYS A 802 -17.40 -37.85 -34.73
C LYS A 802 -17.90 -36.41 -34.88
N TRP A 803 -17.58 -35.74 -35.99
CA TRP A 803 -17.96 -34.36 -36.25
C TRP A 803 -19.41 -34.18 -36.70
N HIS A 804 -20.01 -35.24 -37.25
CA HIS A 804 -21.31 -35.20 -37.91
C HIS A 804 -22.43 -35.77 -37.02
N MET A 805 -22.07 -36.30 -35.84
CA MET A 805 -22.99 -36.83 -34.85
C MET A 805 -23.58 -35.72 -33.95
N GLY A 806 -24.86 -35.41 -34.14
CA GLY A 806 -25.69 -34.66 -33.17
C GLY A 806 -25.78 -33.14 -33.36
N ASN A 807 -24.85 -32.50 -34.08
CA ASN A 807 -24.87 -31.06 -34.35
C ASN A 807 -25.20 -30.73 -35.81
N GLN A 808 -25.92 -29.64 -36.04
CA GLN A 808 -26.11 -29.08 -37.38
C GLN A 808 -24.86 -28.33 -37.83
N ILE A 809 -24.16 -28.86 -38.83
CA ILE A 809 -23.03 -28.18 -39.50
C ILE A 809 -23.61 -27.11 -40.43
N GLY A 810 -23.12 -25.88 -40.35
CA GLY A 810 -23.61 -24.77 -41.17
C GLY A 810 -23.26 -24.90 -42.65
N ASP A 811 -24.20 -24.52 -43.52
CA ASP A 811 -24.11 -24.59 -44.99
C ASP A 811 -22.82 -24.01 -45.58
N LEU A 812 -22.27 -22.95 -44.97
CA LEU A 812 -21.03 -22.33 -45.43
C LEU A 812 -19.82 -23.26 -45.24
N CYS A 813 -19.73 -23.96 -44.11
CA CYS A 813 -18.66 -24.93 -43.87
C CYS A 813 -18.79 -26.14 -44.81
N LEU A 814 -20.01 -26.62 -45.06
CA LEU A 814 -20.24 -27.68 -46.06
C LEU A 814 -19.87 -27.20 -47.48
N ARG A 815 -20.14 -25.93 -47.83
CA ARG A 815 -19.76 -25.35 -49.12
C ARG A 815 -18.25 -25.19 -49.28
N ILE A 816 -17.55 -24.68 -48.27
CA ILE A 816 -16.09 -24.55 -48.28
C ILE A 816 -15.45 -25.94 -48.39
N CYS A 817 -15.85 -26.88 -47.53
CA CYS A 817 -15.30 -28.24 -47.55
C CYS A 817 -15.49 -28.92 -48.92
N LYS A 818 -16.63 -28.70 -49.59
CA LYS A 818 -16.87 -29.19 -50.96
C LYS A 818 -15.93 -28.66 -52.03
N ILE A 819 -15.39 -27.44 -51.93
CA ILE A 819 -14.51 -26.88 -52.98
C ILE A 819 -13.02 -27.20 -52.80
N LEU A 820 -12.65 -27.97 -51.76
CA LEU A 820 -11.26 -28.31 -51.46
C LEU A 820 -10.77 -29.45 -52.37
N PRO A 821 -9.66 -29.30 -53.12
CA PRO A 821 -9.07 -30.39 -53.91
C PRO A 821 -8.26 -31.36 -53.03
N ILE A 822 -8.95 -32.02 -52.09
CA ILE A 822 -8.41 -33.01 -51.15
C ILE A 822 -9.05 -34.40 -51.33
N TYR A 823 -10.10 -34.51 -52.13
CA TYR A 823 -10.79 -35.78 -52.34
C TYR A 823 -10.09 -36.54 -53.46
N ARG A 824 -9.51 -37.71 -53.13
CA ARG A 824 -8.99 -38.61 -54.15
C ARG A 824 -10.11 -39.00 -55.12
N VAL A 825 -9.83 -38.96 -56.41
CA VAL A 825 -10.71 -39.43 -57.48
C VAL A 825 -9.99 -40.46 -58.34
N TYR A 826 -10.74 -41.23 -59.13
CA TYR A 826 -10.15 -42.16 -60.11
C TYR A 826 -9.62 -41.38 -61.33
N GLY A 827 -8.45 -41.75 -61.85
CA GLY A 827 -7.86 -41.10 -63.02
C GLY A 827 -8.66 -41.32 -64.32
N GLU A 828 -8.43 -40.47 -65.33
CA GLU A 828 -9.09 -40.60 -66.65
C GLU A 828 -8.57 -41.77 -67.50
N THR A 829 -7.48 -42.42 -67.07
CA THR A 829 -6.88 -43.58 -67.73
C THR A 829 -6.76 -44.75 -66.76
N CYS A 830 -6.73 -45.99 -67.27
CA CYS A 830 -6.79 -47.20 -66.45
C CYS A 830 -5.50 -47.55 -65.67
N THR A 831 -4.55 -46.62 -65.55
CA THR A 831 -3.44 -46.70 -64.58
C THR A 831 -3.94 -46.37 -63.18
N GLN A 832 -3.30 -46.92 -62.14
CA GLN A 832 -3.73 -46.74 -60.73
C GLN A 832 -3.31 -45.38 -60.14
N GLU A 833 -3.29 -44.32 -60.94
CA GLU A 833 -2.97 -42.97 -60.51
C GLU A 833 -4.23 -42.30 -59.95
N SER A 834 -4.26 -42.10 -58.63
CA SER A 834 -5.33 -41.36 -57.95
C SER A 834 -5.02 -39.87 -57.96
N ASP A 835 -5.81 -39.09 -58.68
CA ASP A 835 -5.73 -37.63 -58.68
C ASP A 835 -6.58 -37.02 -57.54
N TYR A 836 -6.49 -35.72 -57.30
CA TYR A 836 -7.21 -34.99 -56.25
C TYR A 836 -8.10 -33.90 -56.86
N SER A 837 -9.39 -33.92 -56.51
CA SER A 837 -10.38 -33.01 -57.08
C SER A 837 -11.31 -32.47 -55.98
N ASP A 838 -12.02 -31.37 -56.28
CA ASP A 838 -13.10 -30.88 -55.43
C ASP A 838 -14.42 -31.63 -55.70
N LEU A 839 -15.45 -31.41 -54.88
CA LEU A 839 -16.73 -32.13 -54.95
C LEU A 839 -17.78 -31.50 -55.89
N VAL A 840 -17.50 -30.32 -56.43
CA VAL A 840 -18.48 -29.46 -57.14
C VAL A 840 -18.22 -29.39 -58.64
N ASN A 841 -16.95 -29.36 -59.06
CA ASN A 841 -16.54 -29.04 -60.43
C ASN A 841 -15.63 -30.12 -61.06
N PRO A 842 -16.15 -31.04 -61.89
CA PRO A 842 -17.57 -31.41 -62.04
C PRO A 842 -18.14 -32.06 -60.76
N PRO A 843 -19.48 -32.16 -60.62
CA PRO A 843 -20.11 -32.77 -59.45
C PRO A 843 -19.64 -34.21 -59.23
N LYS A 844 -19.18 -34.51 -58.01
CA LYS A 844 -18.66 -35.84 -57.68
C LYS A 844 -19.70 -36.73 -57.04
N TYR A 845 -19.50 -38.03 -57.17
CA TYR A 845 -20.34 -39.07 -56.59
C TYR A 845 -19.51 -40.10 -55.83
N LEU A 846 -20.09 -40.73 -54.82
CA LEU A 846 -19.52 -41.97 -54.29
C LEU A 846 -19.74 -43.09 -55.33
N PRO A 847 -18.73 -43.96 -55.57
CA PRO A 847 -18.84 -45.01 -56.57
C PRO A 847 -19.95 -46.00 -56.19
N PRO A 848 -20.70 -46.53 -57.16
CA PRO A 848 -21.65 -47.60 -56.90
C PRO A 848 -20.90 -48.85 -56.41
N SER A 849 -21.49 -49.60 -55.48
CA SER A 849 -20.83 -50.80 -54.95
C SER A 849 -20.56 -51.84 -56.04
N ASP A 850 -19.47 -52.60 -55.90
CA ASP A 850 -19.18 -53.81 -56.70
C ASP A 850 -18.98 -53.57 -58.22
N VAL A 851 -18.64 -52.34 -58.64
CA VAL A 851 -18.33 -52.01 -60.05
C VAL A 851 -16.82 -52.09 -60.33
N PRO A 852 -16.38 -52.52 -61.53
CA PRO A 852 -14.96 -52.51 -61.90
C PRO A 852 -14.37 -51.10 -61.94
N ALA A 853 -13.23 -50.91 -61.26
CA ALA A 853 -12.58 -49.60 -61.14
C ALA A 853 -12.16 -48.97 -62.49
N CYS A 854 -11.94 -49.78 -63.53
CA CYS A 854 -11.64 -49.32 -64.89
C CYS A 854 -12.80 -48.57 -65.60
N LEU A 855 -13.99 -48.51 -64.98
CA LEU A 855 -15.13 -47.71 -65.44
C LEU A 855 -15.35 -46.43 -64.63
N LEU A 856 -14.57 -46.21 -63.57
CA LEU A 856 -14.66 -45.02 -62.72
C LEU A 856 -13.62 -44.01 -63.21
N GLY A 857 -14.09 -42.81 -63.58
CA GLY A 857 -13.24 -41.67 -63.91
C GLY A 857 -13.21 -40.62 -62.80
N CYS A 858 -12.72 -39.42 -63.14
CA CYS A 858 -12.50 -38.29 -62.22
C CYS A 858 -13.78 -37.74 -61.54
N GLU A 859 -14.95 -38.26 -61.92
CA GLU A 859 -16.27 -37.98 -61.37
C GLU A 859 -16.59 -38.79 -60.08
N PHE A 860 -15.78 -39.80 -59.76
CA PHE A 860 -15.99 -40.71 -58.62
C PHE A 860 -14.91 -40.59 -57.54
N ILE A 861 -15.33 -40.63 -56.28
CA ILE A 861 -14.44 -40.49 -55.11
C ILE A 861 -13.81 -41.84 -54.72
N LEU A 862 -12.50 -41.86 -54.56
CA LEU A 862 -11.73 -43.00 -54.04
C LEU A 862 -11.64 -42.95 -52.51
N SER A 863 -12.67 -43.46 -51.84
CA SER A 863 -12.67 -43.71 -50.39
C SER A 863 -11.98 -45.04 -50.04
N SER A 864 -11.41 -45.12 -48.84
CA SER A 864 -10.81 -46.34 -48.28
C SER A 864 -11.51 -46.87 -47.02
N LYS A 865 -12.52 -46.16 -46.52
CA LYS A 865 -13.21 -46.45 -45.24
C LYS A 865 -14.73 -46.27 -45.44
N SER A 866 -15.54 -47.28 -45.16
CA SER A 866 -17.01 -47.17 -45.28
C SER A 866 -17.63 -46.03 -44.47
N SER A 867 -16.99 -45.67 -43.34
CA SER A 867 -17.38 -44.52 -42.51
C SER A 867 -17.20 -43.15 -43.19
N GLU A 868 -16.24 -43.04 -44.10
CA GLU A 868 -15.98 -41.83 -44.90
C GLU A 868 -17.09 -41.63 -45.94
N GLU A 869 -17.51 -42.73 -46.59
CA GLU A 869 -18.64 -42.75 -47.53
C GLU A 869 -19.96 -42.40 -46.86
N ASP A 870 -20.21 -42.93 -45.65
CA ASP A 870 -21.39 -42.64 -44.85
C ASP A 870 -21.50 -41.14 -44.51
N VAL A 871 -20.37 -40.50 -44.20
CA VAL A 871 -20.30 -39.06 -43.92
C VAL A 871 -20.54 -38.22 -45.18
N LEU A 872 -19.85 -38.54 -46.28
CA LEU A 872 -20.03 -37.88 -47.58
C LEU A 872 -21.49 -37.97 -48.07
N SER A 873 -22.13 -39.13 -47.92
CA SER A 873 -23.52 -39.30 -48.33
C SER A 873 -24.51 -38.54 -47.45
N ARG A 874 -24.43 -38.67 -46.12
CA ARG A 874 -25.46 -38.15 -45.20
C ARG A 874 -25.41 -36.64 -44.97
N TYR A 875 -24.21 -36.03 -45.02
CA TYR A 875 -24.01 -34.64 -44.58
C TYR A 875 -23.57 -33.70 -45.70
N TYR A 876 -22.79 -34.21 -46.66
CA TYR A 876 -22.41 -33.43 -47.84
C TYR A 876 -23.43 -33.57 -48.96
N GLY A 877 -24.36 -34.53 -48.89
CA GLY A 877 -25.29 -34.83 -49.98
C GLY A 877 -24.58 -35.32 -51.25
N ILE A 878 -23.40 -35.91 -51.10
CA ILE A 878 -22.75 -36.64 -52.18
C ILE A 878 -23.46 -37.99 -52.28
N GLU A 879 -24.53 -38.03 -53.08
CA GLU A 879 -25.24 -39.28 -53.31
C GLU A 879 -24.24 -40.33 -53.85
N ARG A 880 -24.29 -41.55 -53.30
CA ARG A 880 -23.70 -42.68 -54.02
C ARG A 880 -24.46 -42.81 -55.32
N MET A 881 -23.75 -42.71 -56.44
CA MET A 881 -24.42 -42.83 -57.73
C MET A 881 -25.09 -44.19 -57.76
N ARG A 882 -26.42 -44.19 -57.90
CA ARG A 882 -27.19 -45.43 -58.00
C ARG A 882 -26.58 -46.25 -59.12
N LYS A 883 -26.41 -47.56 -58.91
CA LYS A 883 -25.79 -48.45 -59.89
C LYS A 883 -26.49 -48.29 -61.24
N SER A 884 -27.82 -48.11 -61.23
CA SER A 884 -28.63 -47.73 -62.39
C SER A 884 -28.14 -46.47 -63.13
N ASN A 885 -28.08 -45.30 -62.49
CA ASN A 885 -27.61 -44.05 -63.10
C ASN A 885 -26.16 -44.15 -63.60
N PHE A 886 -25.30 -44.84 -62.87
CA PHE A 886 -23.92 -45.07 -63.29
C PHE A 886 -23.81 -45.85 -64.59
N TYR A 887 -24.52 -46.97 -64.67
CA TYR A 887 -24.52 -47.78 -65.88
C TYR A 887 -25.14 -47.01 -67.05
N ARG A 888 -26.22 -46.24 -66.84
CA ARG A 888 -26.76 -45.29 -67.84
C ARG A 888 -25.71 -44.32 -68.36
N GLN A 889 -25.03 -43.59 -67.46
CA GLN A 889 -24.18 -42.47 -67.86
C GLN A 889 -22.83 -42.92 -68.45
N HIS A 890 -22.14 -43.85 -67.78
CA HIS A 890 -20.74 -44.18 -68.09
C HIS A 890 -20.56 -45.50 -68.86
N VAL A 891 -21.54 -46.41 -68.84
CA VAL A 891 -21.47 -47.70 -69.55
C VAL A 891 -22.32 -47.71 -70.82
N PHE A 892 -23.62 -47.45 -70.73
CA PHE A 892 -24.58 -47.64 -71.82
C PHE A 892 -24.23 -46.79 -73.05
N ASN A 893 -23.90 -45.52 -72.83
CA ASN A 893 -23.46 -44.58 -73.86
C ASN A 893 -22.11 -44.95 -74.53
N ARG A 894 -21.39 -45.95 -74.01
CA ARG A 894 -20.04 -46.35 -74.44
C ARG A 894 -19.92 -47.82 -74.83
N ILE A 895 -21.03 -48.55 -74.93
CA ILE A 895 -21.08 -50.01 -75.17
C ILE A 895 -20.33 -50.47 -76.44
N GLU A 896 -20.36 -49.67 -77.51
CA GLU A 896 -19.63 -49.96 -78.75
C GLU A 896 -18.12 -49.68 -78.67
N VAL A 897 -17.70 -48.89 -77.67
CA VAL A 897 -16.32 -48.37 -77.51
C VAL A 897 -15.56 -49.13 -76.39
N LEU A 898 -16.27 -49.73 -75.44
CA LEU A 898 -15.70 -50.59 -74.41
C LEU A 898 -15.14 -51.89 -74.99
N GLN A 899 -14.00 -52.35 -74.48
CA GLN A 899 -13.43 -53.65 -74.90
C GLN A 899 -14.42 -54.80 -74.58
N PRO A 900 -14.62 -55.76 -75.50
CA PRO A 900 -15.67 -56.78 -75.39
C PRO A 900 -15.66 -57.54 -74.07
N GLU A 901 -14.49 -57.88 -73.56
CA GLU A 901 -14.30 -58.67 -72.34
C GLU A 901 -14.80 -57.91 -71.10
N ILE A 902 -14.45 -56.63 -70.98
CA ILE A 902 -14.87 -55.75 -69.88
C ILE A 902 -16.35 -55.43 -70.02
N ARG A 903 -16.80 -55.07 -71.23
CA ARG A 903 -18.21 -54.81 -71.55
C ARG A 903 -19.08 -55.99 -71.13
N ASP A 904 -18.73 -57.20 -71.56
CA ASP A 904 -19.54 -58.40 -71.32
C ASP A 904 -19.50 -58.78 -69.84
N GLN A 905 -18.33 -58.73 -69.17
CA GLN A 905 -18.24 -58.93 -67.72
C GLN A 905 -19.12 -57.95 -66.92
N VAL A 906 -19.15 -56.68 -67.33
CA VAL A 906 -19.94 -55.63 -66.68
C VAL A 906 -21.43 -55.82 -66.95
N MET A 907 -21.84 -56.08 -68.20
CA MET A 907 -23.23 -56.36 -68.54
C MET A 907 -23.74 -57.65 -67.88
N LEU A 908 -22.87 -58.65 -67.65
CA LEU A 908 -23.21 -59.82 -66.84
C LEU A 908 -23.41 -59.48 -65.36
N SER A 909 -22.58 -58.61 -64.77
CA SER A 909 -22.78 -58.12 -63.38
C SER A 909 -24.06 -57.29 -63.24
N ILE A 910 -24.34 -56.43 -64.23
CA ILE A 910 -25.59 -55.66 -64.35
C ILE A 910 -26.79 -56.60 -64.38
N LEU A 911 -26.73 -57.68 -65.16
CA LEU A 911 -27.79 -58.68 -65.21
C LEU A 911 -27.95 -59.43 -63.88
N GLN A 912 -26.87 -59.92 -63.26
CA GLN A 912 -26.93 -60.63 -61.97
C GLN A 912 -27.58 -59.80 -60.86
N ASN A 913 -27.34 -58.49 -60.85
CA ASN A 913 -27.87 -57.55 -59.87
C ASN A 913 -29.16 -56.83 -60.34
N LEU A 914 -29.66 -57.13 -61.54
CA LEU A 914 -30.73 -56.39 -62.21
C LEU A 914 -31.98 -56.16 -61.35
N PRO A 915 -32.49 -57.13 -60.56
CA PRO A 915 -33.67 -56.91 -59.72
C PRO A 915 -33.47 -55.75 -58.74
N GLN A 916 -32.28 -55.65 -58.14
CA GLN A 916 -31.90 -54.54 -57.27
C GLN A 916 -31.76 -53.23 -58.07
N LEU A 917 -31.13 -53.27 -59.25
CA LEU A 917 -30.98 -52.08 -60.11
C LEU A 917 -32.33 -51.47 -60.54
N CYS A 918 -33.30 -52.33 -60.89
CA CYS A 918 -34.64 -51.89 -61.29
C CYS A 918 -35.50 -51.37 -60.12
N VAL A 919 -35.08 -51.62 -58.87
CA VAL A 919 -35.66 -51.00 -57.68
C VAL A 919 -35.04 -49.62 -57.42
N GLU A 920 -33.73 -49.44 -57.65
CA GLU A 920 -33.05 -48.14 -57.58
C GLU A 920 -33.55 -47.13 -58.64
N ASP A 921 -33.77 -47.60 -59.87
CA ASP A 921 -34.44 -46.87 -60.94
C ASP A 921 -35.24 -47.82 -61.86
N ARG A 922 -36.53 -47.52 -62.02
CA ARG A 922 -37.48 -48.31 -62.79
C ARG A 922 -37.26 -48.14 -64.30
N PHE A 923 -36.81 -46.96 -64.73
CA PHE A 923 -36.58 -46.66 -66.15
C PHE A 923 -35.34 -47.39 -66.71
N LEU A 924 -34.40 -47.80 -65.85
CA LEU A 924 -33.27 -48.63 -66.29
C LEU A 924 -33.71 -49.92 -66.98
N ARG A 925 -34.87 -50.48 -66.57
CA ARG A 925 -35.45 -51.67 -67.21
C ARG A 925 -35.92 -51.39 -68.63
N GLU A 926 -36.47 -50.20 -68.88
CA GLU A 926 -36.97 -49.76 -70.19
C GLU A 926 -35.83 -49.32 -71.11
N GLU A 927 -34.76 -48.73 -70.58
CA GLU A 927 -33.52 -48.49 -71.32
C GLU A 927 -32.84 -49.81 -71.70
N LEU A 928 -32.58 -50.70 -70.74
CA LEU A 928 -31.96 -52.00 -71.00
C LEU A 928 -32.82 -52.91 -71.90
N GLN A 929 -34.14 -52.71 -71.97
CA GLN A 929 -35.03 -53.32 -72.96
C GLN A 929 -34.79 -52.83 -74.40
N ASN A 930 -34.25 -51.61 -74.57
CA ASN A 930 -34.05 -50.95 -75.85
C ASN A 930 -32.57 -50.81 -76.27
N LEU A 931 -31.65 -50.92 -75.32
CA LEU A 931 -30.20 -50.80 -75.50
C LEU A 931 -29.61 -52.07 -76.11
N GLU A 932 -28.82 -51.92 -77.17
CA GLU A 932 -28.22 -53.06 -77.87
C GLU A 932 -26.91 -53.48 -77.21
N PHE A 933 -26.99 -54.33 -76.18
CA PHE A 933 -25.84 -54.68 -75.33
C PHE A 933 -25.53 -56.18 -75.25
N VAL A 934 -26.46 -57.05 -75.63
CA VAL A 934 -26.28 -58.50 -75.51
C VAL A 934 -25.58 -59.00 -76.78
N PRO A 935 -24.35 -59.53 -76.70
CA PRO A 935 -23.71 -60.16 -77.85
C PRO A 935 -24.48 -61.41 -78.23
N THR A 936 -24.77 -61.56 -79.52
CA THR A 936 -25.28 -62.81 -80.10
C THR A 936 -24.12 -63.74 -80.47
N VAL A 937 -24.42 -65.02 -80.74
CA VAL A 937 -23.40 -66.06 -81.06
C VAL A 937 -22.50 -65.66 -82.24
N ASN A 938 -23.01 -64.90 -83.21
CA ASN A 938 -22.27 -64.47 -84.40
C ASN A 938 -21.58 -63.09 -84.25
N GLY A 939 -21.61 -62.48 -83.06
CA GLY A 939 -20.91 -61.23 -82.75
C GLY A 939 -21.72 -59.93 -82.64
N PRO A 940 -22.82 -59.67 -83.39
CA PRO A 940 -23.51 -58.38 -83.27
C PRO A 940 -24.23 -58.28 -81.91
N LEU A 941 -24.17 -57.07 -81.33
CA LEU A 941 -24.94 -56.70 -80.15
C LEU A 941 -26.42 -56.51 -80.52
N LYS A 942 -27.33 -56.90 -79.63
CA LYS A 942 -28.76 -56.66 -79.76
C LYS A 942 -29.41 -56.36 -78.42
N ARG A 943 -30.56 -55.69 -78.47
CA ARG A 943 -31.39 -55.49 -77.27
C ARG A 943 -32.13 -56.77 -76.86
N PRO A 944 -32.31 -57.05 -75.54
CA PRO A 944 -32.92 -58.29 -75.07
C PRO A 944 -34.35 -58.52 -75.61
N SER A 945 -35.11 -57.46 -75.88
CA SER A 945 -36.47 -57.52 -76.44
C SER A 945 -36.56 -58.04 -77.89
N LEU A 946 -35.43 -58.27 -78.55
CA LEU A 946 -35.31 -58.93 -79.87
C LEU A 946 -34.75 -60.38 -79.76
N LEU A 947 -34.47 -60.86 -78.55
CA LEU A 947 -33.84 -62.16 -78.30
C LEU A 947 -34.78 -63.11 -77.51
N TYR A 948 -34.41 -64.38 -77.43
CA TYR A 948 -35.18 -65.47 -76.82
C TYR A 948 -34.34 -66.27 -75.80
N ASP A 949 -34.98 -66.96 -74.85
CA ASP A 949 -34.29 -67.78 -73.84
C ASP A 949 -34.04 -69.22 -74.35
N PRO A 950 -32.77 -69.68 -74.43
CA PRO A 950 -32.43 -71.00 -74.94
C PRO A 950 -32.77 -72.15 -73.98
N ARG A 951 -33.10 -71.89 -72.70
CA ARG A 951 -33.53 -72.93 -71.75
C ARG A 951 -34.95 -73.45 -72.03
N ASN A 952 -35.75 -72.70 -72.78
CA ASN A 952 -37.06 -73.16 -73.23
C ASN A 952 -36.88 -73.96 -74.53
N GLU A 953 -36.81 -75.29 -74.42
CA GLU A 953 -36.46 -76.20 -75.52
C GLU A 953 -37.34 -76.02 -76.76
N GLU A 954 -38.65 -75.80 -76.59
CA GLU A 954 -39.56 -75.53 -77.70
C GLU A 954 -39.14 -74.26 -78.48
N LEU A 955 -38.83 -73.17 -77.75
CA LEU A 955 -38.40 -71.91 -78.34
C LEU A 955 -37.01 -72.00 -78.98
N TYR A 956 -36.10 -72.76 -78.37
CA TYR A 956 -34.76 -72.95 -78.88
C TYR A 956 -34.77 -73.66 -80.24
N ALA A 957 -35.46 -74.81 -80.31
CA ALA A 957 -35.58 -75.59 -81.53
C ALA A 957 -36.34 -74.84 -82.66
N LEU A 958 -37.18 -73.84 -82.33
CA LEU A 958 -37.85 -72.95 -83.29
C LEU A 958 -36.94 -71.92 -83.97
N LEU A 959 -35.74 -71.63 -83.44
CA LEU A 959 -34.96 -70.47 -83.88
C LEU A 959 -33.42 -70.70 -83.94
N GLU A 960 -32.83 -71.46 -83.01
CA GLU A 960 -31.45 -72.02 -82.81
C GLU A 960 -30.21 -71.43 -83.54
N ASP A 961 -30.32 -71.00 -84.81
CA ASP A 961 -29.24 -70.56 -85.72
C ASP A 961 -29.28 -69.06 -86.02
N SER A 962 -30.38 -68.38 -85.73
CA SER A 962 -30.48 -66.94 -85.96
C SER A 962 -29.81 -66.14 -84.85
N ASP A 963 -29.46 -64.89 -85.16
CA ASP A 963 -29.00 -63.85 -84.21
C ASP A 963 -30.12 -63.42 -83.25
N CYS A 964 -30.72 -64.39 -82.56
CA CYS A 964 -31.92 -64.30 -81.73
C CYS A 964 -31.68 -64.89 -80.34
N PHE A 965 -30.48 -65.39 -80.03
CA PHE A 965 -30.09 -65.90 -78.71
C PHE A 965 -28.85 -65.17 -78.17
N PRO A 966 -28.74 -64.99 -76.83
CA PRO A 966 -27.52 -64.50 -76.19
C PRO A 966 -26.32 -65.43 -76.44
N GLY A 967 -25.12 -64.86 -76.53
CA GLY A 967 -23.85 -65.58 -76.61
C GLY A 967 -23.52 -66.36 -75.33
N SER A 968 -22.62 -67.35 -75.43
CA SER A 968 -22.40 -68.40 -74.42
C SER A 968 -22.18 -67.92 -72.98
N ALA A 969 -21.48 -66.80 -72.77
CA ALA A 969 -21.26 -66.23 -71.44
C ALA A 969 -22.58 -65.78 -70.75
N PHE A 970 -23.56 -65.34 -71.55
CA PHE A 970 -24.90 -64.90 -71.13
C PHE A 970 -25.92 -66.04 -71.03
N GLN A 971 -25.56 -67.27 -71.44
CA GLN A 971 -26.45 -68.44 -71.38
C GLN A 971 -26.48 -69.14 -70.00
N LYS A 972 -25.73 -68.64 -69.01
CA LYS A 972 -25.83 -69.12 -67.62
C LYS A 972 -27.23 -68.82 -67.07
N SER A 973 -27.88 -69.80 -66.43
CA SER A 973 -29.30 -69.71 -65.99
C SER A 973 -29.66 -68.37 -65.35
N ALA A 974 -28.95 -67.98 -64.27
CA ALA A 974 -29.19 -66.75 -63.52
C ALA A 974 -29.00 -65.44 -64.30
N ILE A 975 -28.48 -65.49 -65.54
CA ILE A 975 -28.41 -64.35 -66.47
C ILE A 975 -29.65 -64.31 -67.37
N LEU A 976 -30.06 -65.47 -67.87
CA LEU A 976 -31.26 -65.63 -68.71
C LEU A 976 -32.53 -65.26 -67.93
N ASP A 977 -32.59 -65.62 -66.64
CA ASP A 977 -33.65 -65.21 -65.69
C ASP A 977 -33.79 -63.67 -65.59
N MET A 978 -32.71 -62.92 -65.85
CA MET A 978 -32.65 -61.47 -65.71
C MET A 978 -32.86 -60.76 -67.05
N LEU A 979 -32.36 -61.35 -68.14
CA LEU A 979 -32.74 -60.98 -69.50
C LEU A 979 -34.25 -61.17 -69.73
N GLN A 980 -34.88 -62.19 -69.14
CA GLN A 980 -36.33 -62.34 -69.01
C GLN A 980 -36.99 -61.07 -68.45
N GLY A 981 -36.39 -60.49 -67.42
CA GLY A 981 -36.79 -59.18 -66.89
C GLY A 981 -36.76 -58.09 -67.96
N LEU A 982 -35.71 -58.06 -68.78
CA LEU A 982 -35.52 -57.12 -69.90
C LEU A 982 -36.30 -57.47 -71.17
N GLY A 983 -37.36 -58.28 -71.07
CA GLY A 983 -38.23 -58.58 -72.21
C GLY A 983 -37.67 -59.62 -73.19
N LEU A 984 -36.65 -60.38 -72.79
CA LEU A 984 -36.26 -61.61 -73.50
C LEU A 984 -37.48 -62.50 -73.67
N ARG A 985 -37.74 -62.91 -74.91
CA ARG A 985 -38.98 -63.58 -75.30
C ARG A 985 -38.92 -65.04 -74.89
N THR A 986 -39.64 -65.42 -73.84
CA THR A 986 -39.64 -66.81 -73.31
C THR A 986 -40.97 -67.53 -73.49
N THR A 987 -41.92 -66.88 -74.14
CA THR A 987 -43.12 -67.50 -74.72
C THR A 987 -43.24 -67.07 -76.17
N VAL A 988 -43.87 -67.92 -76.98
CA VAL A 988 -44.00 -67.72 -78.42
C VAL A 988 -45.17 -66.76 -78.71
N SER A 989 -44.91 -65.59 -79.28
CA SER A 989 -45.96 -64.66 -79.72
C SER A 989 -46.40 -64.93 -81.17
N PRO A 990 -47.55 -64.40 -81.65
CA PRO A 990 -47.88 -64.44 -83.07
C PRO A 990 -46.77 -63.81 -83.92
N GLU A 991 -46.23 -62.67 -83.50
CA GLU A 991 -45.12 -62.01 -84.19
C GLU A 991 -43.82 -62.85 -84.15
N THR A 992 -43.58 -63.64 -83.09
CA THR A 992 -42.50 -64.66 -83.03
C THR A 992 -42.74 -65.77 -84.04
N ILE A 993 -43.99 -66.21 -84.19
CA ILE A 993 -44.36 -67.25 -85.15
C ILE A 993 -44.18 -66.71 -86.57
N LEU A 994 -44.60 -65.47 -86.85
CA LEU A 994 -44.27 -64.72 -88.07
C LEU A 994 -42.76 -64.54 -88.28
N GLU A 995 -41.94 -64.54 -87.23
CA GLU A 995 -40.50 -64.30 -87.30
C GLU A 995 -39.70 -65.59 -87.51
N SER A 996 -39.99 -66.66 -86.78
CA SER A 996 -39.57 -68.04 -87.09
C SER A 996 -40.06 -68.44 -88.48
N ALA A 997 -41.28 -68.01 -88.86
CA ALA A 997 -41.80 -68.16 -90.21
C ALA A 997 -40.96 -67.46 -91.27
N ARG A 998 -40.71 -66.16 -91.11
CA ARG A 998 -39.82 -65.39 -91.98
C ARG A 998 -38.37 -65.85 -91.88
N LEU A 999 -37.99 -66.64 -90.87
CA LEU A 999 -36.69 -67.30 -90.76
C LEU A 999 -36.66 -68.61 -91.54
N VAL A 1000 -37.72 -69.41 -91.53
CA VAL A 1000 -37.90 -70.57 -92.41
C VAL A 1000 -38.00 -70.13 -93.87
N GLU A 1001 -38.69 -69.03 -94.16
CA GLU A 1001 -38.76 -68.40 -95.49
C GLU A 1001 -37.41 -67.78 -95.93
N ARG A 1002 -36.57 -67.32 -94.99
CA ARG A 1002 -35.18 -66.90 -95.28
C ARG A 1002 -34.28 -68.10 -95.51
N LEU A 1003 -34.31 -69.09 -94.60
CA LEU A 1003 -33.61 -70.37 -94.68
C LEU A 1003 -34.05 -71.19 -95.90
N MET A 1004 -35.24 -70.98 -96.46
CA MET A 1004 -35.66 -71.54 -97.75
C MET A 1004 -34.66 -71.23 -98.89
N ASN A 1005 -33.87 -70.16 -98.75
CA ASN A 1005 -32.83 -69.74 -99.68
C ASN A 1005 -31.40 -70.04 -99.18
N MET A 1006 -31.24 -70.69 -98.03
CA MET A 1006 -29.94 -70.92 -97.36
C MET A 1006 -29.74 -72.36 -96.87
N ASP A 1007 -30.70 -72.94 -96.14
CA ASP A 1007 -30.75 -74.34 -95.73
C ASP A 1007 -32.22 -74.83 -95.66
N LEU A 1008 -32.58 -75.72 -96.60
CA LEU A 1008 -33.92 -76.30 -96.73
C LEU A 1008 -34.21 -77.45 -95.76
N GLU A 1009 -33.20 -78.22 -95.35
CA GLU A 1009 -33.37 -79.26 -94.32
C GLU A 1009 -33.66 -78.58 -92.98
N LYS A 1010 -32.93 -77.51 -92.66
CA LYS A 1010 -33.15 -76.73 -91.44
C LYS A 1010 -34.43 -75.90 -91.51
N ALA A 1011 -34.80 -75.36 -92.67
CA ALA A 1011 -36.12 -74.77 -92.88
C ALA A 1011 -37.25 -75.78 -92.60
N HIS A 1012 -37.11 -77.04 -93.02
CA HIS A 1012 -38.12 -78.09 -92.80
C HIS A 1012 -38.10 -78.70 -91.39
N SER A 1013 -36.94 -78.74 -90.71
CA SER A 1013 -36.84 -79.20 -89.32
C SER A 1013 -37.33 -78.13 -88.34
N ARG A 1014 -36.92 -76.87 -88.51
CA ARG A 1014 -37.59 -75.68 -87.93
C ARG A 1014 -39.08 -75.72 -88.20
N GLY A 1015 -39.45 -76.10 -89.43
CA GLY A 1015 -40.81 -76.46 -89.82
C GLY A 1015 -41.44 -77.46 -88.85
N LYS A 1016 -40.95 -78.70 -88.74
CA LYS A 1016 -41.54 -79.72 -87.86
C LYS A 1016 -41.54 -79.37 -86.37
N VAL A 1017 -40.55 -78.65 -85.85
CA VAL A 1017 -40.64 -78.12 -84.47
C VAL A 1017 -41.84 -77.17 -84.36
N LEU A 1018 -42.01 -76.30 -85.35
CA LEU A 1018 -43.15 -75.40 -85.49
C LEU A 1018 -44.46 -76.12 -85.88
N PHE A 1019 -44.45 -77.42 -86.20
CA PHE A 1019 -45.65 -78.28 -86.21
C PHE A 1019 -46.06 -78.53 -84.76
N SER A 1020 -45.15 -79.20 -84.05
CA SER A 1020 -45.45 -79.87 -82.80
C SER A 1020 -45.64 -78.89 -81.67
N PHE A 1021 -44.89 -77.78 -81.65
CA PHE A 1021 -45.15 -76.67 -80.73
C PHE A 1021 -46.60 -76.17 -80.85
N LEU A 1022 -47.07 -75.95 -82.07
CA LEU A 1022 -48.44 -75.45 -82.30
C LEU A 1022 -49.47 -76.51 -81.92
N GLU A 1023 -49.26 -77.79 -82.28
CA GLU A 1023 -50.21 -78.88 -82.02
C GLU A 1023 -50.36 -79.20 -80.53
N VAL A 1024 -49.24 -79.29 -79.81
CA VAL A 1024 -49.24 -79.48 -78.34
C VAL A 1024 -49.94 -78.31 -77.65
N ASN A 1025 -49.75 -77.09 -78.16
CA ASN A 1025 -50.41 -75.91 -77.63
C ASN A 1025 -51.84 -75.73 -78.14
N ALA A 1026 -52.39 -76.58 -79.02
CA ALA A 1026 -53.59 -76.30 -79.81
C ALA A 1026 -54.69 -75.59 -79.02
N VAL A 1027 -55.21 -76.14 -77.92
CA VAL A 1027 -56.32 -75.52 -77.19
C VAL A 1027 -56.05 -74.06 -76.75
N LYS A 1028 -54.80 -73.75 -76.40
CA LYS A 1028 -54.26 -72.40 -76.16
C LYS A 1028 -54.06 -71.63 -77.48
N TRP A 1029 -53.58 -72.31 -78.51
CA TRP A 1029 -53.36 -71.82 -79.87
C TRP A 1029 -54.63 -71.72 -80.77
N LEU A 1030 -55.82 -71.88 -80.16
CA LEU A 1030 -57.14 -72.21 -80.72
C LEU A 1030 -58.31 -71.18 -80.77
N PRO A 1031 -58.29 -69.86 -80.52
CA PRO A 1031 -59.21 -69.30 -79.50
C PRO A 1031 -60.35 -68.34 -79.97
N ASP A 1032 -61.64 -68.72 -79.85
CA ASP A 1032 -62.86 -68.01 -79.35
C ASP A 1032 -64.14 -68.82 -79.72
N GLN A 1033 -64.96 -69.25 -78.74
CA GLN A 1033 -66.20 -70.05 -78.91
C GLN A 1033 -66.87 -70.30 -77.52
N SER A 1034 -67.40 -71.50 -77.28
CA SER A 1034 -67.08 -72.28 -76.07
C SER A 1034 -65.64 -72.00 -75.57
N SER A 1035 -65.28 -72.16 -74.30
CA SER A 1035 -65.77 -73.23 -73.47
C SER A 1035 -66.15 -72.78 -72.05
N GLU A 1036 -67.05 -73.47 -71.33
CA GLU A 1036 -67.26 -74.93 -71.35
C GLU A 1036 -65.93 -75.63 -70.92
N ASP A 1037 -65.85 -76.90 -70.60
CA ASP A 1037 -66.94 -77.84 -70.45
C ASP A 1037 -67.44 -77.75 -69.01
N ASP A 1038 -67.72 -78.88 -68.36
CA ASP A 1038 -69.04 -79.00 -67.76
C ASP A 1038 -69.08 -79.35 -66.27
N GLY A 1039 -70.22 -79.16 -65.59
CA GLY A 1039 -71.53 -78.73 -66.12
C GLY A 1039 -72.10 -77.52 -65.41
N ALA A 1040 -72.37 -76.44 -66.15
CA ALA A 1040 -72.74 -75.13 -65.58
C ALA A 1040 -71.70 -74.71 -64.51
N ILE A 1041 -71.96 -73.95 -63.44
CA ILE A 1041 -72.66 -72.65 -63.46
C ILE A 1041 -71.68 -71.53 -63.93
N ASN A 1042 -70.72 -71.91 -64.78
CA ASN A 1042 -70.58 -71.21 -66.06
C ASN A 1042 -71.96 -70.71 -66.54
N ARG A 1043 -72.07 -69.39 -66.83
CA ARG A 1043 -73.28 -68.57 -67.13
C ARG A 1043 -73.79 -67.63 -66.03
N ILE A 1044 -73.35 -67.69 -64.75
CA ILE A 1044 -73.79 -66.73 -63.71
C ILE A 1044 -72.61 -66.20 -62.88
N PHE A 1045 -71.90 -65.14 -63.28
CA PHE A 1045 -71.99 -64.32 -64.50
C PHE A 1045 -70.55 -63.95 -64.91
N SER A 1046 -70.12 -63.99 -66.18
CA SER A 1046 -70.84 -64.25 -67.43
C SER A 1046 -71.97 -63.25 -67.75
N ARG A 1047 -71.78 -61.98 -67.36
CA ARG A 1047 -72.45 -60.81 -67.95
C ARG A 1047 -71.38 -59.81 -68.36
N ALA A 1048 -71.01 -59.92 -69.63
CA ALA A 1048 -70.03 -59.12 -70.36
C ALA A 1048 -68.59 -59.09 -69.78
N ALA A 1049 -67.60 -59.83 -70.27
CA ALA A 1049 -67.47 -60.72 -71.45
C ALA A 1049 -67.60 -60.10 -72.86
N THR A 1050 -68.42 -59.06 -73.08
CA THR A 1050 -68.99 -58.76 -74.41
C THR A 1050 -69.12 -57.27 -74.76
N ALA A 1051 -68.69 -56.37 -73.88
CA ALA A 1051 -68.53 -54.96 -74.24
C ALA A 1051 -67.27 -54.81 -75.11
N PHE A 1052 -66.09 -54.75 -74.48
CA PHE A 1052 -64.84 -54.39 -75.14
C PHE A 1052 -63.63 -55.23 -74.68
N ARG A 1053 -63.78 -56.56 -74.70
CA ARG A 1053 -62.68 -57.40 -75.24
C ARG A 1053 -62.47 -56.83 -76.66
N PRO A 1054 -61.31 -56.21 -76.99
CA PRO A 1054 -61.22 -55.19 -78.05
C PRO A 1054 -61.67 -55.73 -79.42
N ARG A 1055 -62.79 -55.21 -79.95
CA ARG A 1055 -63.66 -55.90 -80.93
C ARG A 1055 -63.04 -56.37 -82.25
N ASN A 1056 -61.81 -55.96 -82.56
CA ASN A 1056 -61.05 -56.51 -83.67
C ASN A 1056 -60.24 -57.76 -83.27
N LEU A 1057 -60.52 -58.40 -82.13
CA LEU A 1057 -60.44 -59.86 -82.01
C LEU A 1057 -61.39 -60.46 -83.06
N THR A 1058 -61.09 -61.63 -83.61
CA THR A 1058 -60.99 -61.77 -85.07
C THR A 1058 -59.69 -61.11 -85.52
N CYS A 1059 -59.70 -59.95 -86.18
CA CYS A 1059 -58.56 -59.29 -86.82
C CYS A 1059 -57.37 -58.79 -85.95
N ASN A 1060 -56.92 -59.57 -84.95
CA ASN A 1060 -55.47 -59.79 -84.81
C ASN A 1060 -55.04 -61.26 -84.82
N LEU A 1061 -55.79 -62.23 -84.26
CA LEU A 1061 -55.51 -63.62 -84.62
C LEU A 1061 -55.87 -63.86 -86.09
N VAL A 1062 -56.99 -63.33 -86.61
CA VAL A 1062 -57.28 -63.26 -88.06
C VAL A 1062 -56.30 -62.38 -88.81
N LYS A 1063 -55.75 -61.29 -88.26
CA LYS A 1063 -54.75 -60.50 -89.01
C LYS A 1063 -53.45 -61.28 -89.13
N PHE A 1064 -52.96 -61.84 -88.04
CA PHE A 1064 -51.80 -62.72 -88.04
C PHE A 1064 -52.09 -63.97 -88.88
N TRP A 1065 -53.15 -64.77 -88.66
CA TRP A 1065 -53.61 -65.86 -89.55
C TRP A 1065 -53.59 -65.37 -91.01
N ASN A 1066 -54.04 -64.14 -91.32
CA ASN A 1066 -54.06 -63.58 -92.69
C ASN A 1066 -52.70 -63.14 -93.24
N GLU A 1067 -51.78 -62.69 -92.41
CA GLU A 1067 -50.46 -62.17 -92.80
C GLU A 1067 -49.47 -63.33 -92.96
N LEU A 1068 -49.44 -64.16 -91.93
CA LEU A 1068 -48.76 -65.42 -91.80
C LEU A 1068 -49.14 -66.44 -92.88
N LYS A 1069 -50.39 -66.44 -93.36
CA LYS A 1069 -50.82 -67.36 -94.44
C LYS A 1069 -50.34 -67.00 -95.84
N MET A 1070 -49.55 -65.95 -95.94
CA MET A 1070 -48.89 -65.57 -97.19
C MET A 1070 -47.41 -66.01 -97.22
N ILE A 1071 -46.81 -66.26 -96.04
CA ILE A 1071 -45.37 -66.51 -95.83
C ILE A 1071 -45.06 -68.01 -95.97
N CYS A 1072 -43.86 -68.39 -96.43
CA CYS A 1072 -43.42 -69.79 -96.48
C CYS A 1072 -42.97 -70.32 -95.11
N TRP A 1073 -43.89 -70.90 -94.34
CA TRP A 1073 -43.62 -71.47 -93.00
C TRP A 1073 -44.71 -72.47 -92.52
N CYS A 1074 -44.61 -72.92 -91.26
CA CYS A 1074 -45.54 -73.83 -90.53
C CYS A 1074 -45.65 -75.26 -91.06
N PRO A 1075 -46.23 -76.16 -90.24
CA PRO A 1075 -47.05 -77.29 -90.74
C PRO A 1075 -48.56 -77.58 -90.35
N VAL A 1076 -49.23 -77.22 -89.21
CA VAL A 1076 -50.68 -77.64 -88.84
C VAL A 1076 -51.43 -76.80 -87.75
N LEU A 1077 -52.80 -76.92 -87.54
CA LEU A 1077 -53.71 -76.22 -86.55
C LEU A 1077 -55.17 -75.80 -87.00
N VAL A 1078 -55.83 -74.79 -86.39
CA VAL A 1078 -57.31 -74.50 -86.48
C VAL A 1078 -57.93 -73.62 -85.35
N CYS A 1079 -59.20 -73.89 -84.96
CA CYS A 1079 -60.18 -73.07 -84.17
C CYS A 1079 -60.60 -73.77 -82.84
N ALA A 1080 -61.46 -73.15 -82.02
CA ALA A 1080 -61.59 -73.47 -80.59
C ALA A 1080 -61.77 -72.18 -79.75
N PRO A 1081 -61.20 -71.99 -78.53
CA PRO A 1081 -62.06 -71.57 -77.42
C PRO A 1081 -61.79 -70.24 -76.64
N PHE A 1082 -62.62 -70.06 -75.60
CA PHE A 1082 -62.53 -69.29 -74.36
C PHE A 1082 -62.95 -67.80 -74.36
N GLN A 1083 -62.71 -67.08 -73.24
CA GLN A 1083 -63.70 -66.38 -72.40
C GLN A 1083 -63.05 -65.39 -71.39
N THR A 1084 -62.94 -65.79 -70.13
CA THR A 1084 -63.54 -65.05 -68.99
C THR A 1084 -62.72 -63.94 -68.31
N LEU A 1085 -61.60 -64.26 -67.65
CA LEU A 1085 -60.77 -63.36 -66.84
C LEU A 1085 -59.28 -63.64 -67.05
N PRO A 1086 -58.86 -64.92 -66.99
CA PRO A 1086 -58.21 -65.51 -68.17
C PRO A 1086 -58.82 -65.05 -69.50
N TRP A 1087 -58.06 -64.45 -70.42
CA TRP A 1087 -58.59 -63.92 -71.68
C TRP A 1087 -57.96 -64.60 -72.92
N PRO A 1088 -58.76 -65.04 -73.90
CA PRO A 1088 -58.33 -65.63 -75.18
C PRO A 1088 -57.20 -66.67 -75.14
N VAL A 1089 -56.23 -66.56 -76.06
CA VAL A 1089 -55.10 -67.49 -76.35
C VAL A 1089 -54.19 -66.99 -77.50
N VAL A 1090 -53.41 -67.86 -78.17
CA VAL A 1090 -52.54 -67.57 -79.36
C VAL A 1090 -52.97 -68.46 -80.55
N THR A 1091 -52.10 -68.87 -81.52
CA THR A 1091 -52.58 -69.07 -82.92
C THR A 1091 -51.56 -69.68 -83.93
N SER A 1092 -51.95 -70.57 -84.89
CA SER A 1092 -51.07 -71.20 -85.94
C SER A 1092 -51.69 -72.40 -86.74
N THR A 1093 -51.53 -72.59 -88.09
CA THR A 1093 -52.16 -73.70 -88.91
C THR A 1093 -51.72 -73.99 -90.36
N VAL A 1094 -51.13 -75.13 -90.76
CA VAL A 1094 -51.04 -75.50 -92.22
C VAL A 1094 -49.65 -75.23 -92.78
N ALA A 1095 -49.53 -74.83 -94.05
CA ALA A 1095 -48.26 -74.33 -94.63
C ALA A 1095 -48.51 -73.20 -95.64
N PRO A 1096 -47.76 -72.07 -95.59
CA PRO A 1096 -48.18 -70.93 -94.77
C PRO A 1096 -49.09 -71.24 -93.57
N PRO A 1097 -50.26 -70.58 -93.39
CA PRO A 1097 -51.48 -71.39 -93.25
C PRO A 1097 -52.34 -71.91 -94.41
N LYS A 1098 -53.07 -72.99 -94.05
CA LYS A 1098 -54.39 -73.55 -94.51
C LYS A 1098 -55.28 -73.70 -93.23
N LEU A 1099 -56.30 -74.59 -93.13
CA LEU A 1099 -57.24 -74.66 -91.97
C LEU A 1099 -57.62 -76.12 -91.50
N VAL A 1100 -58.10 -76.31 -90.25
CA VAL A 1100 -58.69 -77.56 -89.65
C VAL A 1100 -59.74 -77.27 -88.52
N ARG A 1101 -60.16 -78.23 -87.65
CA ARG A 1101 -61.25 -78.22 -86.61
C ARG A 1101 -60.92 -77.76 -85.14
N PRO A 1102 -61.38 -78.43 -84.01
CA PRO A 1102 -61.79 -77.74 -82.75
C PRO A 1102 -61.38 -78.27 -81.31
N LYS A 1103 -61.54 -77.38 -80.31
CA LYS A 1103 -62.01 -77.51 -78.88
C LYS A 1103 -61.07 -77.85 -77.69
N THR A 1104 -61.53 -77.43 -76.49
CA THR A 1104 -60.97 -77.55 -75.12
C THR A 1104 -61.08 -76.19 -74.36
N ASP A 1105 -60.38 -76.01 -73.23
CA ASP A 1105 -60.06 -74.76 -72.43
C ASP A 1105 -61.16 -73.70 -72.15
N MET A 1106 -61.32 -73.17 -70.92
CA MET A 1106 -60.49 -73.35 -69.70
C MET A 1106 -60.17 -72.00 -69.03
N TRP A 1107 -58.99 -71.42 -69.30
CA TRP A 1107 -58.45 -70.27 -68.54
C TRP A 1107 -57.41 -69.37 -69.27
N LEU A 1108 -57.19 -69.52 -70.58
CA LEU A 1108 -55.98 -69.04 -71.32
C LEU A 1108 -55.63 -67.52 -71.31
N VAL A 1109 -54.41 -67.20 -71.78
CA VAL A 1109 -53.53 -66.00 -71.60
C VAL A 1109 -53.30 -64.92 -72.70
N SER A 1110 -54.16 -64.68 -73.71
CA SER A 1110 -54.04 -63.49 -74.60
C SER A 1110 -55.33 -63.08 -75.37
N ALA A 1111 -55.54 -63.55 -76.61
CA ALA A 1111 -56.44 -62.93 -77.60
C ALA A 1111 -57.20 -63.95 -78.49
N SER A 1112 -57.98 -63.50 -79.50
CA SER A 1112 -58.99 -64.35 -80.16
C SER A 1112 -59.18 -64.18 -81.67
N MET A 1113 -59.65 -65.24 -82.35
CA MET A 1113 -60.19 -65.20 -83.72
C MET A 1113 -59.61 -66.17 -84.77
N ARG A 1114 -60.28 -67.26 -85.19
CA ARG A 1114 -60.34 -67.63 -86.63
C ARG A 1114 -60.54 -69.10 -87.00
N ILE A 1115 -60.05 -69.50 -88.18
CA ILE A 1115 -60.76 -70.17 -89.31
C ILE A 1115 -61.76 -71.30 -88.99
N LEU A 1116 -61.67 -72.37 -89.80
CA LEU A 1116 -62.59 -73.51 -89.93
C LEU A 1116 -64.06 -73.11 -89.83
#